data_AF-A0A953Z662-F1
#
_entry.id   AF-A0A953Z662-F1
#
_cell.length_a   1.000
_cell.length_b   1.000
_cell.length_c   1.000
_cell.angle_alpha   90.00
_cell.angle_beta   90.00
_cell.angle_gamma   90.00
#
_symmetry.space_group_name_H-M   'P 1'
#
loop_
_entity.id
_entity.type
_entity.pdbx_description
1 polymer ?
#
loop_
_entity_poly.entity_id
_entity_poly.type
_entity_poly.pdbx_seq_one_letter_code
_entity_poly.pdbx_strand_id
1 'polypeptide(L)'
;SLTVVRRHSEIGTILFGLDVDPTNGDVWIGNTEARNLIAFEPVLRGHLVDHRLTRLTTGATPSITIHDLNPAIDYGTLPNPSALATALAQPTDVAFAPSGDELFVAAFGTDRIGVVDPANGAVVARVEIGDAASAREKRGPRGLAHHPTQGVLYVLNRLSNTLSVVDTALRTELLERKLVVDPTPLAIKEGRGFLYDAKLSGNGTASCAVCHIDTTTDNLAWNLGDPGGELIPIPGPLGGQFHPMKGPMTTQSLVGIENQTPFHWRGDRTDFAAFNPAFDKLLGGSELATADMDAFTTFIDSVEYPPNPNQNRDRTFKSTPVGASADEGRVFFTSTPFNAGLLCVNCHSLGTGTNNTVIPGLILQEPQSFKVPQLRNLYKRDGRRNVSGQRTAGFGQLHDGSDDDVFDLLSAAVFGPLSTNSTNKTKLMAFVESFDTGMAPAVGFSRTFDATNYQNSGAIADRALLMAQAQAFQCDVVAVGEIDGREQGLVYNRSNQQWRRDRLADADVTTAALDALFAQGDAKLTFLGVPLGHGTRIGVDRDGDGIRDGDEGLETYGATTPGCTHELRISSPAFRGNDLFGFVTEGATPGSNAALFLGFGPASIPFLGIDVLVDPNGLISVPTSADARGVATLPMELGDDVGLAGVQLFAQMVFLDSCGSFGIAATGAVHVTIQ
;
A
#
# COMPACT_ATOMS: atom_id res chain seq x y z
N SER A 1 3.73 29.88 4.84
CA SER A 1 4.61 28.94 5.56
C SER A 1 3.99 28.64 6.90
N LEU A 2 3.96 27.38 7.32
CA LEU A 2 3.59 27.02 8.70
C LEU A 2 4.78 27.35 9.61
N THR A 3 4.56 28.04 10.73
CA THR A 3 5.59 28.35 11.73
C THR A 3 5.31 27.52 12.97
N VAL A 4 6.31 26.78 13.47
CA VAL A 4 6.15 25.99 14.71
C VAL A 4 6.14 26.92 15.91
N VAL A 5 5.00 27.00 16.60
CA VAL A 5 4.80 27.86 17.77
C VAL A 5 5.04 27.17 19.12
N ARG A 6 4.86 25.84 19.18
CA ARG A 6 5.08 25.01 20.39
C ARG A 6 5.56 23.60 20.00
N ARG A 7 6.22 22.92 20.94
CA ARG A 7 6.63 21.51 20.84
C ARG A 7 6.38 20.83 22.17
N HIS A 8 5.93 19.58 22.12
CA HIS A 8 5.66 18.75 23.28
C HIS A 8 6.44 17.44 23.14
N SER A 9 7.06 17.00 24.23
CA SER A 9 7.70 15.69 24.37
C SER A 9 6.85 14.79 25.26
N GLU A 10 7.26 13.52 25.44
CA GLU A 10 6.62 12.58 26.37
C GLU A 10 5.17 12.22 26.01
N ILE A 11 4.81 12.34 24.72
CA ILE A 11 3.47 11.98 24.23
C ILE A 11 3.32 10.47 24.05
N GLY A 12 4.38 9.81 23.58
CA GLY A 12 4.46 8.38 23.29
C GLY A 12 5.68 8.07 22.41
N THR A 13 6.07 6.80 22.32
CA THR A 13 7.15 6.35 21.42
C THR A 13 6.75 6.35 19.94
N ILE A 14 5.54 5.89 19.63
CA ILE A 14 4.97 5.93 18.28
C ILE A 14 3.64 6.67 18.36
N LEU A 15 3.53 7.75 17.59
CA LEU A 15 2.34 8.59 17.53
C LEU A 15 1.55 8.23 16.28
N PHE A 16 0.25 7.98 16.44
CA PHE A 16 -0.65 7.65 15.35
C PHE A 16 -1.57 8.85 15.05
N GLY A 17 -2.87 8.61 14.84
CA GLY A 17 -3.86 9.65 14.64
C GLY A 17 -4.11 10.49 15.88
N LEU A 18 -4.62 11.70 15.64
CA LEU A 18 -5.01 12.66 16.65
C LEU A 18 -6.31 13.34 16.25
N ASP A 19 -7.03 13.82 17.23
CA ASP A 19 -8.19 14.68 17.03
C ASP A 19 -8.26 15.74 18.14
N VAL A 20 -9.06 16.78 17.90
CA VAL A 20 -9.23 17.91 18.81
C VAL A 20 -10.61 17.82 19.46
N ASP A 21 -10.64 17.84 20.78
CA ASP A 21 -11.89 17.88 21.56
C ASP A 21 -12.68 19.15 21.18
N PRO A 22 -13.90 19.01 20.63
CA PRO A 22 -14.68 20.14 20.12
C PRO A 22 -15.18 21.08 21.24
N THR A 23 -15.15 20.65 22.50
CA THR A 23 -15.71 21.41 23.64
C THR A 23 -14.70 22.33 24.30
N ASN A 24 -13.41 21.96 24.28
CA ASN A 24 -12.35 22.66 25.01
C ASN A 24 -11.07 22.88 24.18
N GLY A 25 -10.95 22.25 23.01
CA GLY A 25 -9.82 22.40 22.12
C GLY A 25 -8.57 21.61 22.54
N ASP A 26 -8.66 20.69 23.50
CA ASP A 26 -7.57 19.80 23.86
C ASP A 26 -7.28 18.79 22.74
N VAL A 27 -6.02 18.41 22.58
CA VAL A 27 -5.60 17.46 21.55
C VAL A 27 -5.48 16.07 22.16
N TRP A 28 -6.11 15.08 21.56
CA TRP A 28 -6.02 13.67 21.96
C TRP A 28 -5.25 12.90 20.90
N ILE A 29 -4.25 12.12 21.31
CA ILE A 29 -3.35 11.41 20.41
C ILE A 29 -3.35 9.91 20.76
N GLY A 30 -3.72 9.07 19.79
CA GLY A 30 -3.49 7.63 19.86
C GLY A 30 -1.99 7.34 19.75
N ASN A 31 -1.44 6.56 20.68
CA ASN A 31 -0.03 6.23 20.68
C ASN A 31 0.26 4.87 21.34
N THR A 32 1.49 4.40 21.14
CA THR A 32 2.08 3.35 21.96
C THR A 32 3.29 3.86 22.70
N GLU A 33 3.52 3.30 23.90
CA GLU A 33 4.75 3.47 24.65
C GLU A 33 5.52 2.16 24.74
N ALA A 34 6.70 2.13 24.13
CA ALA A 34 7.56 0.95 24.13
C ALA A 34 8.19 0.70 25.51
N ARG A 35 8.32 -0.57 25.87
CA ARG A 35 9.00 -1.03 27.10
C ARG A 35 10.45 -1.42 26.81
N ASN A 36 11.09 -0.79 25.82
CA ASN A 36 12.40 -1.16 25.30
C ASN A 36 13.57 -0.93 26.29
N LEU A 37 13.33 -0.24 27.40
CA LEU A 37 14.26 -0.13 28.53
C LEU A 37 14.25 -1.36 29.45
N ILE A 38 13.26 -2.25 29.32
CA ILE A 38 13.16 -3.48 30.10
C ILE A 38 13.92 -4.58 29.38
N ALA A 39 14.97 -5.10 30.03
CA ALA A 39 15.73 -6.21 29.50
C ALA A 39 15.07 -7.54 29.87
N PHE A 40 14.51 -8.17 28.84
CA PHE A 40 14.87 -9.45 28.24
C PHE A 40 13.62 -10.06 27.62
N GLU A 41 13.78 -10.89 26.59
CA GLU A 41 12.67 -11.50 25.87
C GLU A 41 11.66 -12.19 26.80
N PRO A 42 12.08 -13.00 27.81
CA PRO A 42 11.14 -13.63 28.73
C PRO A 42 10.39 -12.66 29.65
N VAL A 43 10.94 -11.48 29.92
CA VAL A 43 10.33 -10.44 30.80
C VAL A 43 9.33 -9.59 30.01
N LEU A 44 9.59 -9.38 28.73
CA LEU A 44 8.72 -8.64 27.81
C LEU A 44 7.60 -9.51 27.22
N ARG A 45 7.62 -10.83 27.47
CA ARG A 45 6.68 -11.79 26.90
C ARG A 45 5.23 -11.34 27.14
N GLY A 46 4.49 -11.08 26.05
CA GLY A 46 3.10 -10.60 26.07
C GLY A 46 2.91 -9.11 26.43
N HIS A 47 3.95 -8.36 26.79
CA HIS A 47 3.87 -6.94 27.17
C HIS A 47 5.05 -6.13 26.62
N LEU A 48 5.02 -5.87 25.31
CA LEU A 48 6.08 -5.12 24.62
C LEU A 48 5.84 -3.60 24.63
N VAL A 49 4.57 -3.20 24.51
CA VAL A 49 4.16 -1.79 24.44
C VAL A 49 2.88 -1.59 25.27
N ASP A 50 2.71 -0.39 25.83
CA ASP A 50 1.43 0.07 26.36
C ASP A 50 0.66 0.78 25.24
N HIS A 51 -0.65 0.53 25.13
CA HIS A 51 -1.53 1.20 24.15
C HIS A 51 -2.29 2.32 24.82
N ARG A 52 -2.09 3.56 24.36
CA ARG A 52 -2.48 4.74 25.13
C ARG A 52 -3.25 5.75 24.29
N LEU A 53 -4.03 6.55 25.00
CA LEU A 53 -4.43 7.88 24.58
C LEU A 53 -3.68 8.90 25.42
N THR A 54 -3.06 9.87 24.76
CA THR A 54 -2.43 11.01 25.44
C THR A 54 -3.24 12.26 25.16
N ARG A 55 -3.74 12.90 26.21
CA ARG A 55 -4.43 14.20 26.17
C ARG A 55 -3.43 15.32 26.44
N LEU A 56 -3.40 16.30 25.55
CA LEU A 56 -2.60 17.52 25.65
C LEU A 56 -3.53 18.73 25.76
N THR A 57 -3.45 19.46 26.88
CA THR A 57 -4.25 20.69 27.03
C THR A 57 -3.66 21.83 26.21
N THR A 58 -4.50 22.66 25.57
CA THR A 58 -4.01 23.72 24.65
C THR A 58 -3.80 25.09 25.29
N GLY A 59 -4.07 25.21 26.61
CA GLY A 59 -3.88 26.42 27.40
C GLY A 59 -2.44 26.98 27.45
N ALA A 60 -2.25 28.11 28.13
CA ALA A 60 -0.96 28.80 28.22
C ALA A 60 0.13 27.95 28.91
N THR A 61 -0.27 27.06 29.83
CA THR A 61 0.59 26.03 30.43
C THR A 61 -0.01 24.66 30.08
N PRO A 62 0.44 24.03 28.97
CA PRO A 62 -0.10 22.75 28.54
C PRO A 62 0.30 21.64 29.52
N SER A 63 -0.64 20.76 29.81
CA SER A 63 -0.47 19.57 30.65
C SER A 63 -0.71 18.32 29.82
N ILE A 64 0.04 17.27 30.13
CA ILE A 64 -0.06 15.97 29.47
C ILE A 64 -0.70 14.99 30.45
N THR A 65 -1.77 14.32 30.01
CA THR A 65 -2.44 13.25 30.75
C THR A 65 -2.42 11.98 29.91
N ILE A 66 -2.00 10.86 30.50
CA ILE A 66 -1.91 9.56 29.83
C ILE A 66 -3.06 8.68 30.30
N HIS A 67 -3.74 8.05 29.36
CA HIS A 67 -4.80 7.08 29.58
C HIS A 67 -4.42 5.75 28.93
N ASP A 68 -4.29 4.69 29.72
CA ASP A 68 -4.10 3.33 29.20
C ASP A 68 -5.44 2.82 28.64
N LEU A 69 -5.40 2.25 27.43
CA LEU A 69 -6.57 1.64 26.79
C LEU A 69 -6.90 0.25 27.36
N ASN A 70 -5.96 -0.38 28.07
CA ASN A 70 -6.06 -1.73 28.60
C ASN A 70 -5.73 -1.87 30.10
N PRO A 71 -6.23 -0.98 30.99
CA PRO A 71 -5.77 -0.90 32.38
C PRO A 71 -6.15 -2.11 33.24
N ALA A 72 -7.07 -2.95 32.76
CA ALA A 72 -7.55 -4.14 33.47
C ALA A 72 -6.82 -5.44 33.07
N ILE A 73 -5.91 -5.40 32.10
CA ILE A 73 -5.18 -6.59 31.65
C ILE A 73 -4.10 -6.94 32.67
N ASP A 74 -4.16 -8.16 33.19
CA ASP A 74 -3.04 -8.79 33.89
C ASP A 74 -2.08 -9.42 32.88
N TYR A 75 -0.94 -8.76 32.68
CA TYR A 75 0.12 -9.21 31.78
C TYR A 75 0.95 -10.38 32.33
N GLY A 76 0.79 -10.74 33.61
CA GLY A 76 1.43 -11.92 34.21
C GLY A 76 0.75 -13.24 33.86
N THR A 77 -0.48 -13.19 33.34
CA THR A 77 -1.25 -14.36 32.91
C THR A 77 -1.14 -14.53 31.40
N LEU A 78 -0.58 -15.66 30.93
CA LEU A 78 -0.50 -16.00 29.49
C LEU A 78 -0.71 -17.52 29.28
N PRO A 79 -1.54 -17.93 28.32
CA PRO A 79 -2.50 -17.11 27.59
C PRO A 79 -3.59 -16.56 28.53
N ASN A 80 -4.15 -15.40 28.19
CA ASN A 80 -5.22 -14.71 28.91
C ASN A 80 -6.42 -14.45 27.98
N PRO A 81 -7.36 -15.41 27.88
CA PRO A 81 -8.54 -15.29 27.03
C PRO A 81 -9.44 -14.09 27.39
N SER A 82 -9.50 -13.71 28.67
CA SER A 82 -10.26 -12.54 29.12
C SER A 82 -9.66 -11.25 28.56
N ALA A 83 -8.33 -11.11 28.60
CA ALA A 83 -7.63 -9.99 27.98
C ALA A 83 -7.84 -9.97 26.46
N LEU A 84 -7.68 -11.12 25.80
CA LEU A 84 -7.88 -11.29 24.35
C LEU A 84 -9.27 -10.81 23.89
N ALA A 85 -10.32 -11.09 24.69
CA ALA A 85 -11.69 -10.68 24.41
C ALA A 85 -11.91 -9.16 24.48
N THR A 86 -11.02 -8.40 25.14
CA THR A 86 -11.21 -6.96 25.38
C THR A 86 -10.06 -6.07 24.93
N ALA A 87 -8.92 -6.61 24.54
CA ALA A 87 -7.75 -5.81 24.21
C ALA A 87 -8.01 -4.81 23.07
N LEU A 88 -7.51 -3.59 23.23
CA LEU A 88 -7.43 -2.56 22.20
C LEU A 88 -5.95 -2.36 21.87
N ALA A 89 -5.50 -2.89 20.74
CA ALA A 89 -4.11 -2.80 20.32
C ALA A 89 -3.93 -1.89 19.11
N GLN A 90 -2.82 -1.16 19.11
CA GLN A 90 -2.38 -0.28 18.03
C GLN A 90 -3.43 0.79 17.69
N PRO A 91 -3.60 1.82 18.54
CA PRO A 91 -4.62 2.86 18.39
C PRO A 91 -4.26 3.81 17.24
N THR A 92 -4.56 3.42 16.00
CA THR A 92 -4.07 4.10 14.79
C THR A 92 -4.77 5.41 14.48
N ASP A 93 -5.97 5.61 15.00
CA ASP A 93 -6.73 6.84 14.79
C ASP A 93 -7.73 7.09 15.91
N VAL A 94 -8.13 8.35 16.06
CA VAL A 94 -9.11 8.79 17.05
C VAL A 94 -10.07 9.79 16.41
N ALA A 95 -11.34 9.78 16.83
CA ALA A 95 -12.34 10.72 16.34
C ALA A 95 -13.36 11.06 17.43
N PHE A 96 -13.62 12.35 17.65
CA PHE A 96 -14.65 12.79 18.58
C PHE A 96 -16.05 12.66 17.99
N ALA A 97 -17.02 12.34 18.84
CA ALA A 97 -18.41 12.69 18.57
C ALA A 97 -18.54 14.21 18.44
N PRO A 98 -19.42 14.74 17.57
CA PRO A 98 -19.64 16.18 17.41
C PRO A 98 -20.00 16.92 18.71
N SER A 99 -20.63 16.23 19.68
CA SER A 99 -20.93 16.81 21.00
C SER A 99 -19.72 16.88 21.93
N GLY A 100 -18.67 16.09 21.67
CA GLY A 100 -17.50 15.91 22.53
C GLY A 100 -17.71 14.98 23.73
N ASP A 101 -18.88 14.35 23.85
CA ASP A 101 -19.17 13.45 24.98
C ASP A 101 -18.50 12.07 24.84
N GLU A 102 -18.04 11.72 23.64
CA GLU A 102 -17.36 10.45 23.35
C GLU A 102 -16.18 10.64 22.40
N LEU A 103 -15.14 9.83 22.62
CA LEU A 103 -14.00 9.68 21.73
C LEU A 103 -13.93 8.23 21.23
N PHE A 104 -13.89 8.06 19.93
CA PHE A 104 -13.72 6.76 19.28
C PHE A 104 -12.25 6.52 18.95
N VAL A 105 -11.78 5.27 19.10
CA VAL A 105 -10.38 4.88 18.87
C VAL A 105 -10.35 3.66 17.97
N ALA A 106 -9.64 3.75 16.85
CA ALA A 106 -9.42 2.60 15.96
C ALA A 106 -8.29 1.73 16.52
N ALA A 107 -8.63 0.55 17.04
CA ALA A 107 -7.66 -0.45 17.49
C ALA A 107 -7.35 -1.42 16.35
N PHE A 108 -6.38 -1.04 15.52
CA PHE A 108 -5.99 -1.76 14.31
C PHE A 108 -5.63 -3.22 14.57
N GLY A 109 -4.89 -3.47 15.66
CA GLY A 109 -4.36 -4.78 15.98
C GLY A 109 -5.43 -5.79 16.38
N THR A 110 -6.57 -5.33 16.91
CA THR A 110 -7.65 -6.20 17.39
C THR A 110 -8.95 -6.12 16.59
N ASP A 111 -8.98 -5.38 15.49
CA ASP A 111 -10.19 -5.14 14.69
C ASP A 111 -11.36 -4.61 15.53
N ARG A 112 -11.07 -3.62 16.38
CA ARG A 112 -12.05 -3.04 17.30
C ARG A 112 -12.06 -1.53 17.21
N ILE A 113 -13.21 -0.95 17.56
CA ILE A 113 -13.32 0.45 17.96
C ILE A 113 -13.47 0.50 19.48
N GLY A 114 -12.56 1.20 20.15
CA GLY A 114 -12.74 1.59 21.55
C GLY A 114 -13.58 2.86 21.63
N VAL A 115 -14.51 2.92 22.59
CA VAL A 115 -15.24 4.14 22.92
C VAL A 115 -14.77 4.61 24.28
N VAL A 116 -14.33 5.86 24.35
CA VAL A 116 -13.70 6.46 25.53
C VAL A 116 -14.52 7.65 25.99
N ASP A 117 -14.73 7.74 27.31
CA ASP A 117 -15.26 8.92 27.98
C ASP A 117 -14.16 9.99 28.08
N PRO A 118 -14.25 11.14 27.38
CA PRO A 118 -13.20 12.15 27.38
C PRO A 118 -13.02 12.86 28.74
N ALA A 119 -13.99 12.76 29.66
CA ALA A 119 -13.89 13.38 30.97
C ALA A 119 -12.81 12.73 31.85
N ASN A 120 -12.57 11.43 31.69
CA ASN A 120 -11.65 10.65 32.52
C ASN A 120 -10.74 9.69 31.71
N GLY A 121 -10.96 9.56 30.41
CA GLY A 121 -10.25 8.68 29.49
C GLY A 121 -10.54 7.18 29.67
N ALA A 122 -11.63 6.81 30.36
CA ALA A 122 -12.01 5.43 30.55
C ALA A 122 -12.65 4.85 29.28
N VAL A 123 -12.29 3.62 28.94
CA VAL A 123 -12.93 2.87 27.85
C VAL A 123 -14.28 2.35 28.34
N VAL A 124 -15.37 2.90 27.80
CA VAL A 124 -16.76 2.60 28.20
C VAL A 124 -17.43 1.55 27.31
N ALA A 125 -16.99 1.39 26.06
CA ALA A 125 -17.52 0.37 25.15
C ALA A 125 -16.46 -0.09 24.14
N ARG A 126 -16.74 -1.22 23.49
CA ARG A 126 -15.93 -1.79 22.41
C ARG A 126 -16.85 -2.31 21.33
N VAL A 127 -16.52 -2.03 20.08
CA VAL A 127 -17.24 -2.51 18.89
C VAL A 127 -16.30 -3.40 18.11
N GLU A 128 -16.66 -4.66 17.85
CA GLU A 128 -15.94 -5.51 16.91
C GLU A 128 -16.24 -5.05 15.48
N ILE A 129 -15.22 -5.07 14.61
CA ILE A 129 -15.33 -4.71 13.20
C ILE A 129 -15.05 -5.95 12.35
N GLY A 130 -16.01 -6.29 11.50
CA GLY A 130 -16.01 -7.51 10.71
C GLY A 130 -16.24 -8.77 11.53
N ASP A 131 -16.31 -9.90 10.84
CA ASP A 131 -16.20 -11.21 11.43
C ASP A 131 -14.73 -11.49 11.77
N ALA A 132 -14.37 -11.38 13.04
CA ALA A 132 -13.00 -11.63 13.52
C ALA A 132 -12.64 -13.13 13.50
N ALA A 133 -12.77 -13.79 12.34
CA ALA A 133 -12.62 -15.23 12.19
C ALA A 133 -11.14 -15.66 12.07
N SER A 134 -10.27 -14.84 11.47
CA SER A 134 -8.85 -15.17 11.31
C SER A 134 -7.97 -13.97 10.92
N ALA A 135 -6.65 -14.13 11.05
CA ALA A 135 -5.67 -13.17 10.53
C ALA A 135 -5.76 -13.00 8.99
N ARG A 136 -6.31 -13.97 8.25
CA ARG A 136 -6.48 -13.89 6.78
C ARG A 136 -7.59 -12.91 6.39
N GLU A 137 -8.56 -12.70 7.26
CA GLU A 137 -9.73 -11.83 7.05
C GLU A 137 -9.60 -10.52 7.83
N LYS A 138 -8.40 -10.19 8.31
CA LYS A 138 -8.16 -9.00 9.11
C LYS A 138 -8.64 -7.73 8.40
N ARG A 139 -9.39 -6.88 9.09
CA ARG A 139 -9.94 -5.63 8.54
C ARG A 139 -8.96 -4.48 8.68
N GLY A 140 -8.32 -4.34 9.84
CA GLY A 140 -7.35 -3.29 10.15
C GLY A 140 -8.00 -1.90 10.15
N PRO A 141 -8.90 -1.60 11.11
CA PRO A 141 -9.53 -0.28 11.22
C PRO A 141 -8.44 0.77 11.43
N ARG A 142 -8.38 1.78 10.55
CA ARG A 142 -7.27 2.75 10.52
C ARG A 142 -7.68 4.21 10.39
N GLY A 143 -8.84 4.49 9.80
CA GLY A 143 -9.34 5.86 9.66
C GLY A 143 -10.75 5.95 10.20
N LEU A 144 -11.05 6.98 10.97
CA LEU A 144 -12.35 7.22 11.59
C LEU A 144 -12.95 8.55 11.11
N ALA A 145 -14.26 8.54 10.85
CA ALA A 145 -15.01 9.77 10.62
C ALA A 145 -16.40 9.65 11.24
N HIS A 146 -16.68 10.46 12.26
CA HIS A 146 -18.02 10.52 12.84
C HIS A 146 -18.94 11.38 11.96
N HIS A 147 -20.15 10.92 11.69
CA HIS A 147 -21.14 11.71 10.97
C HIS A 147 -21.51 12.97 11.79
N PRO A 148 -21.56 14.17 11.21
CA PRO A 148 -21.70 15.41 11.98
C PRO A 148 -23.03 15.54 12.74
N THR A 149 -24.06 14.81 12.34
CA THR A 149 -25.43 14.93 12.90
C THR A 149 -26.13 13.60 13.18
N GLN A 150 -25.52 12.47 12.81
CA GLN A 150 -26.14 11.14 12.97
C GLN A 150 -25.25 10.32 13.90
N GLY A 151 -25.84 9.38 14.64
CA GLY A 151 -25.11 8.45 15.51
C GLY A 151 -24.39 7.35 14.71
N VAL A 152 -23.57 7.77 13.74
CA VAL A 152 -22.89 6.90 12.78
C VAL A 152 -21.41 7.23 12.74
N LEU A 153 -20.58 6.21 12.85
CA LEU A 153 -19.13 6.29 12.67
C LEU A 153 -18.74 5.49 11.42
N TYR A 154 -18.05 6.14 10.50
CA TYR A 154 -17.43 5.50 9.34
C TYR A 154 -16.02 5.04 9.71
N VAL A 155 -15.70 3.79 9.37
CA VAL A 155 -14.41 3.16 9.69
C VAL A 155 -13.77 2.67 8.40
N LEU A 156 -12.62 3.24 8.04
CA LEU A 156 -11.79 2.74 6.95
C LEU A 156 -10.97 1.54 7.42
N ASN A 157 -11.25 0.38 6.82
CA ASN A 157 -10.54 -0.86 7.07
C ASN A 157 -9.42 -1.01 6.04
N ARG A 158 -8.19 -0.73 6.48
CA ARG A 158 -7.06 -0.59 5.56
C ARG A 158 -6.59 -1.91 4.99
N LEU A 159 -6.69 -3.01 5.74
CA LEU A 159 -6.26 -4.31 5.25
C LEU A 159 -7.29 -4.85 4.28
N SER A 160 -8.56 -4.96 4.66
CA SER A 160 -9.62 -5.49 3.78
C SER A 160 -10.03 -4.56 2.63
N ASN A 161 -9.54 -3.30 2.64
CA ASN A 161 -9.93 -2.26 1.69
C ASN A 161 -11.45 -2.05 1.63
N THR A 162 -12.06 -1.95 2.81
CA THR A 162 -13.50 -1.78 2.99
C THR A 162 -13.81 -0.58 3.89
N LEU A 163 -15.08 -0.17 3.89
CA LEU A 163 -15.65 0.84 4.76
C LEU A 163 -16.73 0.19 5.63
N SER A 164 -16.54 0.20 6.94
CA SER A 164 -17.57 -0.20 7.90
C SER A 164 -18.37 1.02 8.37
N VAL A 165 -19.66 0.81 8.60
CA VAL A 165 -20.58 1.79 9.17
C VAL A 165 -21.02 1.28 10.53
N VAL A 166 -20.71 2.02 11.59
CA VAL A 166 -20.98 1.65 12.98
C VAL A 166 -22.07 2.55 13.56
N ASP A 167 -23.06 1.95 14.20
CA ASP A 167 -24.03 2.69 15.02
C ASP A 167 -23.40 2.98 16.38
N THR A 168 -23.27 4.27 16.70
CA THR A 168 -22.57 4.71 17.92
C THR A 168 -23.41 4.57 19.18
N ALA A 169 -24.74 4.45 19.07
CA ALA A 169 -25.61 4.20 20.21
C ALA A 169 -25.71 2.70 20.53
N LEU A 170 -25.93 1.88 19.50
CA LEU A 170 -26.05 0.43 19.62
C LEU A 170 -24.72 -0.27 19.84
N ARG A 171 -23.59 0.39 19.51
CA ARG A 171 -22.22 -0.15 19.61
C ARG A 171 -22.03 -1.38 18.73
N THR A 172 -22.56 -1.31 17.52
CA THR A 172 -22.53 -2.42 16.56
C THR A 172 -22.18 -1.92 15.18
N GLU A 173 -21.39 -2.70 14.46
CA GLU A 173 -21.26 -2.54 13.02
C GLU A 173 -22.61 -2.85 12.34
N LEU A 174 -23.11 -1.92 11.55
CA LEU A 174 -24.34 -2.07 10.78
C LEU A 174 -24.09 -2.79 9.47
N LEU A 175 -23.00 -2.41 8.79
CA LEU A 175 -22.62 -2.98 7.51
C LEU A 175 -21.15 -2.69 7.17
N GLU A 176 -20.63 -3.51 6.28
CA GLU A 176 -19.33 -3.35 5.63
C GLU A 176 -19.53 -3.22 4.11
N ARG A 177 -18.77 -2.34 3.45
CA ARG A 177 -18.77 -2.18 1.99
C ARG A 177 -17.36 -2.22 1.44
N LYS A 178 -17.16 -2.98 0.37
CA LYS A 178 -15.90 -2.93 -0.38
C LYS A 178 -15.73 -1.56 -1.01
N LEU A 179 -14.52 -1.03 -0.96
CA LEU A 179 -14.15 0.13 -1.76
C LEU A 179 -13.95 -0.35 -3.20
N VAL A 180 -14.47 0.43 -4.17
CA VAL A 180 -14.60 0.19 -5.62
C VAL A 180 -13.85 -1.05 -6.16
N VAL A 181 -12.52 -1.12 -6.04
CA VAL A 181 -11.69 -2.30 -6.38
C VAL A 181 -10.51 -2.42 -5.40
N ASP A 182 -10.21 -3.65 -4.96
CA ASP A 182 -8.94 -3.99 -4.27
C ASP A 182 -8.08 -4.90 -5.17
N PRO A 183 -7.12 -4.33 -5.93
CA PRO A 183 -6.28 -5.07 -6.86
C PRO A 183 -5.13 -5.82 -6.17
N THR A 184 -5.12 -5.87 -4.83
CA THR A 184 -4.11 -6.62 -4.09
C THR A 184 -4.25 -8.12 -4.43
N PRO A 185 -3.16 -8.81 -4.84
CA PRO A 185 -3.23 -10.24 -5.14
C PRO A 185 -3.69 -11.04 -3.92
N LEU A 186 -4.46 -12.12 -4.15
CA LEU A 186 -5.02 -12.94 -3.08
C LEU A 186 -3.95 -13.43 -2.08
N ALA A 187 -2.79 -13.86 -2.58
CA ALA A 187 -1.68 -14.32 -1.74
C ALA A 187 -1.18 -13.23 -0.75
N ILE A 188 -1.22 -11.96 -1.16
CA ILE A 188 -0.85 -10.82 -0.30
C ILE A 188 -1.98 -10.53 0.69
N LYS A 189 -3.25 -10.65 0.26
CA LYS A 189 -4.41 -10.50 1.15
C LYS A 189 -4.39 -11.54 2.28
N GLU A 190 -4.11 -12.79 1.93
CA GLU A 190 -4.05 -13.91 2.87
C GLU A 190 -2.89 -13.81 3.85
N GLY A 191 -1.74 -13.26 3.43
CA GLY A 191 -0.54 -13.17 4.27
C GLY A 191 -0.46 -11.93 5.16
N ARG A 192 -1.00 -10.79 4.73
CA ARG A 192 -0.71 -9.49 5.39
C ARG A 192 -1.19 -9.40 6.83
N GLY A 193 -2.31 -10.03 7.18
CA GLY A 193 -2.87 -9.87 8.53
C GLY A 193 -2.03 -10.50 9.63
N PHE A 194 -1.20 -11.52 9.33
CA PHE A 194 -0.30 -12.14 10.31
C PHE A 194 0.74 -11.18 10.90
N LEU A 195 1.12 -10.13 10.17
CA LEU A 195 2.00 -9.07 10.70
C LEU A 195 1.32 -8.27 11.81
N TYR A 196 0.00 -8.06 11.68
CA TYR A 196 -0.73 -7.05 12.42
C TYR A 196 -1.68 -7.62 13.48
N ASP A 197 -2.06 -8.90 13.38
CA ASP A 197 -3.09 -9.46 14.23
C ASP A 197 -2.62 -9.66 15.67
N ALA A 198 -3.02 -8.74 16.54
CA ALA A 198 -2.70 -8.82 17.95
C ALA A 198 -3.46 -9.95 18.64
N LYS A 199 -4.55 -10.48 18.04
CA LYS A 199 -5.27 -11.64 18.56
C LYS A 199 -4.45 -12.94 18.47
N LEU A 200 -3.32 -12.94 17.75
CA LEU A 200 -2.35 -14.03 17.75
C LEU A 200 -1.43 -14.02 18.98
N SER A 201 -1.41 -12.94 19.77
CA SER A 201 -0.72 -12.92 21.07
C SER A 201 -1.56 -13.56 22.16
N GLY A 202 -0.93 -13.95 23.26
CA GLY A 202 -1.61 -14.62 24.37
C GLY A 202 -2.69 -13.78 25.05
N ASN A 203 -2.70 -12.46 24.84
CA ASN A 203 -3.57 -11.51 25.54
C ASN A 203 -4.22 -10.45 24.63
N GLY A 204 -3.98 -10.49 23.31
CA GLY A 204 -4.56 -9.54 22.36
C GLY A 204 -3.84 -8.19 22.25
N THR A 205 -2.71 -7.97 22.92
CA THR A 205 -2.05 -6.64 23.00
C THR A 205 -0.79 -6.49 22.16
N ALA A 206 -0.35 -7.50 21.41
CA ALA A 206 0.89 -7.38 20.64
C ALA A 206 0.83 -8.15 19.31
N SER A 207 1.44 -7.59 18.29
CA SER A 207 1.73 -8.28 17.02
C SER A 207 3.13 -7.88 16.58
N CYS A 208 3.64 -8.47 15.50
CA CYS A 208 4.92 -8.07 14.92
C CYS A 208 4.95 -6.58 14.54
N ALA A 209 3.79 -6.01 14.21
CA ALA A 209 3.63 -4.60 13.85
C ALA A 209 3.90 -3.60 14.99
N VAL A 210 4.05 -4.02 16.25
CA VAL A 210 4.41 -3.09 17.35
C VAL A 210 5.86 -2.61 17.27
N CYS A 211 6.74 -3.41 16.65
CA CYS A 211 8.12 -3.04 16.36
C CYS A 211 8.31 -2.77 14.86
N HIS A 212 7.63 -3.53 14.00
CA HIS A 212 7.70 -3.37 12.54
C HIS A 212 6.54 -2.50 12.02
N ILE A 213 6.50 -1.23 12.46
CA ILE A 213 5.43 -0.28 12.11
C ILE A 213 5.27 -0.22 10.59
N ASP A 214 4.11 -0.64 10.07
CA ASP A 214 3.83 -0.73 8.64
C ASP A 214 4.95 -1.42 7.84
N THR A 215 5.42 -2.58 8.30
CA THR A 215 6.54 -3.38 7.74
C THR A 215 7.92 -2.73 7.87
N THR A 216 8.01 -1.53 8.43
CA THR A 216 9.27 -0.81 8.59
C THR A 216 9.88 -1.07 9.97
N THR A 217 10.15 -0.03 10.75
CA THR A 217 10.83 -0.07 12.02
C THR A 217 10.25 1.00 12.95
N ASP A 218 10.22 0.70 14.24
CA ASP A 218 9.94 1.65 15.32
C ASP A 218 11.10 2.62 15.57
N ASN A 219 12.25 2.42 14.90
CA ASN A 219 13.50 3.14 15.11
C ASN A 219 13.99 3.06 16.57
N LEU A 220 13.70 1.97 17.28
CA LEU A 220 14.16 1.70 18.64
C LEU A 220 15.19 0.57 18.68
N ALA A 221 16.05 0.56 19.71
CA ALA A 221 16.83 -0.62 20.09
C ALA A 221 16.18 -1.37 21.25
N TRP A 222 16.26 -2.70 21.17
CA TRP A 222 15.67 -3.64 22.11
C TRP A 222 16.73 -4.62 22.62
N ASN A 223 16.73 -4.90 23.92
CA ASN A 223 17.58 -5.94 24.51
C ASN A 223 16.80 -7.25 24.68
N LEU A 224 16.58 -7.96 23.57
CA LEU A 224 15.82 -9.22 23.52
C LEU A 224 16.72 -10.45 23.76
N GLY A 225 17.63 -10.36 24.73
CA GLY A 225 18.39 -11.51 25.23
C GLY A 225 17.51 -12.50 25.98
N ASP A 226 17.96 -13.75 26.07
CA ASP A 226 17.37 -14.78 26.91
C ASP A 226 18.41 -15.29 27.93
N PRO A 227 18.33 -14.87 29.21
CA PRO A 227 19.26 -15.34 30.23
C PRO A 227 19.20 -16.86 30.50
N GLY A 228 18.08 -17.52 30.16
CA GLY A 228 17.90 -18.95 30.31
C GLY A 228 18.11 -19.74 29.01
N GLY A 229 18.54 -19.07 27.94
CA GLY A 229 18.70 -19.69 26.62
C GLY A 229 19.98 -20.51 26.49
N GLU A 230 20.07 -21.28 25.41
CA GLU A 230 21.22 -22.12 25.09
C GLU A 230 22.14 -21.46 24.05
N LEU A 231 23.39 -21.92 24.01
CA LEU A 231 24.33 -21.57 22.95
C LEU A 231 23.88 -22.21 21.62
N ILE A 232 23.68 -21.40 20.59
CA ILE A 232 23.28 -21.88 19.26
C ILE A 232 24.44 -21.79 18.26
N PRO A 233 24.65 -22.77 17.37
CA PRO A 233 25.74 -22.71 16.38
C PRO A 233 25.63 -21.50 15.44
N ILE A 234 26.76 -20.90 15.09
CA ILE A 234 26.81 -19.88 14.03
C ILE A 234 26.75 -20.57 12.66
N PRO A 235 25.84 -20.18 11.76
CA PRO A 235 25.81 -20.72 10.40
C PRO A 235 27.08 -20.36 9.62
N GLY A 236 27.62 -21.31 8.87
CA GLY A 236 28.72 -21.09 7.92
C GLY A 236 30.08 -21.67 8.32
N PRO A 237 31.10 -21.49 7.46
CA PRO A 237 32.35 -22.27 7.51
C PRO A 237 33.29 -21.92 8.66
N LEU A 238 33.08 -20.78 9.33
CA LEU A 238 33.96 -20.29 10.38
C LEU A 238 33.62 -20.85 11.77
N GLY A 239 32.47 -21.52 11.93
CA GLY A 239 32.04 -22.13 13.18
C GLY A 239 31.79 -21.14 14.33
N GLY A 240 31.62 -21.68 15.54
CA GLY A 240 31.34 -20.90 16.75
C GLY A 240 29.89 -21.03 17.25
N GLN A 241 29.56 -20.30 18.31
CA GLN A 241 28.23 -20.30 18.92
C GLN A 241 27.80 -18.87 19.26
N PHE A 242 26.54 -18.54 19.00
CA PHE A 242 25.90 -17.33 19.51
C PHE A 242 25.50 -17.54 20.97
N HIS A 243 25.84 -16.55 21.80
CA HIS A 243 25.32 -16.46 23.15
C HIS A 243 23.83 -16.08 23.13
N PRO A 244 22.98 -16.62 24.03
CA PRO A 244 21.56 -16.29 24.08
C PRO A 244 21.31 -14.83 24.51
N MET A 245 22.29 -14.22 25.19
CA MET A 245 22.32 -12.78 25.45
C MET A 245 22.76 -12.02 24.20
N LYS A 246 21.81 -11.38 23.54
CA LYS A 246 21.99 -10.70 22.25
C LYS A 246 22.57 -9.29 22.41
N GLY A 247 22.31 -8.63 23.53
CA GLY A 247 22.56 -7.20 23.70
C GLY A 247 21.53 -6.35 22.93
N PRO A 248 21.61 -5.01 23.02
CA PRO A 248 20.72 -4.10 22.31
C PRO A 248 20.85 -4.24 20.78
N MET A 249 19.70 -4.36 20.11
CA MET A 249 19.61 -4.39 18.66
C MET A 249 18.43 -3.56 18.18
N THR A 250 18.66 -2.74 17.17
CA THR A 250 17.67 -1.92 16.49
C THR A 250 16.74 -2.80 15.66
N THR A 251 15.46 -2.46 15.66
CA THR A 251 14.49 -3.17 14.82
C THR A 251 14.86 -3.00 13.34
N GLN A 252 15.11 -4.11 12.63
CA GLN A 252 15.36 -4.07 11.18
C GLN A 252 14.04 -3.93 10.41
N SER A 253 14.07 -3.21 9.29
CA SER A 253 12.93 -3.12 8.38
C SER A 253 12.64 -4.48 7.73
N LEU A 254 11.35 -4.85 7.61
CA LEU A 254 10.91 -6.03 6.83
C LEU A 254 10.82 -5.72 5.34
N VAL A 255 10.81 -4.43 4.96
CA VAL A 255 10.86 -4.02 3.56
C VAL A 255 12.13 -4.53 2.87
N GLY A 256 11.97 -5.17 1.71
CA GLY A 256 13.03 -5.60 0.81
C GLY A 256 13.90 -6.73 1.36
N ILE A 257 13.40 -7.51 2.32
CA ILE A 257 14.17 -8.62 2.92
C ILE A 257 14.14 -9.90 2.09
N GLU A 258 13.35 -9.94 1.01
CA GLU A 258 13.32 -11.06 0.08
C GLU A 258 14.76 -11.44 -0.34
N ASN A 259 15.07 -12.73 -0.29
CA ASN A 259 16.39 -13.29 -0.62
C ASN A 259 17.56 -12.72 0.22
N GLN A 260 17.27 -12.15 1.40
CA GLN A 260 18.28 -11.66 2.34
C GLN A 260 18.48 -12.63 3.52
N THR A 261 18.41 -13.94 3.31
CA THR A 261 18.75 -14.93 4.34
C THR A 261 20.27 -15.03 4.56
N PRO A 262 20.76 -15.37 5.76
CA PRO A 262 19.98 -15.51 7.00
C PRO A 262 19.50 -14.14 7.52
N PHE A 263 18.48 -14.12 8.37
CA PHE A 263 17.88 -12.90 8.93
C PHE A 263 18.43 -12.55 10.33
N HIS A 264 17.98 -11.40 10.85
CA HIS A 264 18.54 -10.66 11.99
C HIS A 264 19.93 -10.06 11.75
N TRP A 265 20.29 -9.10 12.60
CA TRP A 265 21.65 -8.57 12.73
C TRP A 265 22.71 -9.67 12.85
N ARG A 266 22.42 -10.75 13.56
CA ARG A 266 23.38 -11.85 13.79
C ARG A 266 23.43 -12.86 12.65
N GLY A 267 22.41 -12.91 11.79
CA GLY A 267 22.25 -14.02 10.84
C GLY A 267 21.88 -15.34 11.53
N ASP A 268 21.18 -15.29 12.66
CA ASP A 268 20.81 -16.46 13.49
C ASP A 268 19.40 -17.00 13.18
N ARG A 269 18.81 -16.58 12.07
CA ARG A 269 17.53 -17.06 11.52
C ARG A 269 17.77 -17.51 10.08
N THR A 270 17.59 -18.80 9.80
CA THR A 270 17.91 -19.39 8.49
C THR A 270 16.99 -18.87 7.38
N ASP A 271 15.72 -18.65 7.72
CA ASP A 271 14.64 -18.25 6.83
C ASP A 271 13.55 -17.53 7.65
N PHE A 272 12.43 -17.18 7.01
CA PHE A 272 11.34 -16.48 7.66
C PHE A 272 10.53 -17.39 8.60
N ALA A 273 10.46 -18.71 8.31
CA ALA A 273 9.80 -19.68 9.18
C ALA A 273 10.51 -19.80 10.55
N ALA A 274 11.82 -19.53 10.62
CA ALA A 274 12.58 -19.50 11.87
C ALA A 274 12.10 -18.43 12.88
N PHE A 275 11.19 -17.54 12.50
CA PHE A 275 10.53 -16.57 13.39
C PHE A 275 9.25 -17.09 14.04
N ASN A 276 8.69 -18.23 13.61
CA ASN A 276 7.44 -18.78 14.16
C ASN A 276 7.43 -18.93 15.70
N PRO A 277 8.54 -19.36 16.35
CA PRO A 277 8.59 -19.45 17.81
C PRO A 277 8.36 -18.11 18.55
N ALA A 278 8.48 -16.96 17.88
CA ALA A 278 8.22 -15.66 18.49
C ALA A 278 6.73 -15.47 18.86
N PHE A 279 5.79 -16.12 18.16
CA PHE A 279 4.37 -16.08 18.53
C PHE A 279 4.13 -16.65 19.93
N ASP A 280 4.82 -17.73 20.31
CA ASP A 280 4.78 -18.28 21.68
C ASP A 280 5.71 -17.49 22.62
N LYS A 281 7.01 -17.43 22.30
CA LYS A 281 8.04 -17.00 23.27
C LYS A 281 8.01 -15.50 23.56
N LEU A 282 7.63 -14.67 22.60
CA LEU A 282 7.61 -13.22 22.74
C LEU A 282 6.17 -12.68 22.83
N LEU A 283 5.25 -13.15 22.00
CA LEU A 283 3.86 -12.68 22.03
C LEU A 283 2.99 -13.44 23.06
N GLY A 284 3.47 -14.57 23.59
CA GLY A 284 2.74 -15.36 24.59
C GLY A 284 1.56 -16.16 24.03
N GLY A 285 1.42 -16.22 22.70
CA GLY A 285 0.39 -16.98 22.00
C GLY A 285 0.86 -18.39 21.66
N SER A 286 0.58 -18.84 20.44
CA SER A 286 1.01 -20.15 19.94
C SER A 286 1.61 -20.02 18.55
N GLU A 287 2.57 -20.89 18.23
CA GLU A 287 3.14 -20.95 16.88
C GLU A 287 2.05 -21.19 15.83
N LEU A 288 2.22 -20.57 14.67
CA LEU A 288 1.32 -20.69 13.53
C LEU A 288 1.50 -22.03 12.82
N ALA A 289 0.45 -22.48 12.12
CA ALA A 289 0.56 -23.59 11.18
C ALA A 289 1.52 -23.23 10.03
N THR A 290 2.18 -24.23 9.44
CA THR A 290 3.12 -24.01 8.33
C THR A 290 2.49 -23.23 7.18
N ALA A 291 1.25 -23.56 6.78
CA ALA A 291 0.56 -22.86 5.69
C ALA A 291 0.27 -21.37 5.99
N ASP A 292 0.16 -21.01 7.26
CA ASP A 292 -0.03 -19.62 7.70
C ASP A 292 1.31 -18.86 7.72
N MET A 293 2.40 -19.51 8.15
CA MET A 293 3.74 -18.96 8.00
C MET A 293 4.15 -18.79 6.54
N ASP A 294 3.75 -19.70 5.66
CA ASP A 294 4.03 -19.59 4.21
C ASP A 294 3.27 -18.41 3.58
N ALA A 295 2.00 -18.22 3.97
CA ALA A 295 1.22 -17.05 3.56
C ALA A 295 1.86 -15.76 4.08
N PHE A 296 2.28 -15.74 5.34
CA PHE A 296 2.97 -14.57 5.93
C PHE A 296 4.31 -14.28 5.22
N THR A 297 5.09 -15.32 4.91
CA THR A 297 6.33 -15.20 4.13
C THR A 297 6.05 -14.58 2.77
N THR A 298 5.04 -15.08 2.06
CA THR A 298 4.63 -14.56 0.74
C THR A 298 4.26 -13.07 0.79
N PHE A 299 3.59 -12.64 1.86
CA PHE A 299 3.34 -11.21 2.07
C PHE A 299 4.62 -10.42 2.27
N ILE A 300 5.51 -10.85 3.18
CA ILE A 300 6.73 -10.11 3.51
C ILE A 300 7.69 -10.02 2.32
N ASP A 301 7.80 -11.07 1.52
CA ASP A 301 8.61 -11.08 0.30
C ASP A 301 8.09 -10.09 -0.76
N SER A 302 6.81 -9.71 -0.72
CA SER A 302 6.23 -8.72 -1.63
C SER A 302 6.48 -7.25 -1.23
N VAL A 303 7.03 -7.00 -0.04
CA VAL A 303 7.18 -5.65 0.49
C VAL A 303 8.46 -5.02 -0.05
N GLU A 304 8.33 -4.10 -1.01
CA GLU A 304 9.47 -3.45 -1.66
C GLU A 304 9.77 -2.04 -1.11
N TYR A 305 11.02 -1.61 -1.27
CA TYR A 305 11.42 -0.26 -0.88
C TYR A 305 10.81 0.81 -1.80
N PRO A 306 10.40 1.97 -1.25
CA PRO A 306 10.12 3.13 -2.08
C PRO A 306 11.42 3.63 -2.74
N PRO A 307 11.31 4.52 -3.74
CA PRO A 307 12.49 5.12 -4.34
C PRO A 307 13.34 5.88 -3.31
N ASN A 308 14.67 5.84 -3.48
CA ASN A 308 15.57 6.61 -2.64
C ASN A 308 15.46 8.12 -2.99
N PRO A 309 15.07 8.98 -2.03
CA PRO A 309 14.90 10.42 -2.30
C PRO A 309 16.21 11.15 -2.58
N ASN A 310 17.38 10.55 -2.32
CA ASN A 310 18.70 11.14 -2.56
C ASN A 310 19.25 10.89 -3.96
N GLN A 311 18.53 10.15 -4.80
CA GLN A 311 18.83 10.03 -6.23
C GLN A 311 18.05 11.07 -7.04
N ASN A 312 18.59 11.42 -8.21
CA ASN A 312 17.83 12.16 -9.22
C ASN A 312 16.79 11.23 -9.85
N ARG A 313 15.75 11.82 -10.44
CA ARG A 313 14.66 11.09 -11.13
C ARG A 313 15.14 10.19 -12.27
N ASP A 314 16.33 10.46 -12.82
CA ASP A 314 16.98 9.67 -13.87
C ASP A 314 17.96 8.60 -13.33
N ARG A 315 17.91 8.31 -12.01
CA ARG A 315 18.83 7.42 -11.26
C ARG A 315 20.29 7.89 -11.20
N THR A 316 20.61 9.08 -11.69
CA THR A 316 21.92 9.67 -11.42
C THR A 316 22.02 10.16 -9.97
N PHE A 317 23.23 10.33 -9.47
CA PHE A 317 23.42 10.88 -8.12
C PHE A 317 23.27 12.40 -8.11
N LYS A 318 22.72 12.92 -7.00
CA LYS A 318 22.72 14.36 -6.74
C LYS A 318 24.15 14.87 -6.56
N SER A 319 24.41 16.07 -7.07
CA SER A 319 25.73 16.73 -6.99
C SER A 319 25.89 17.63 -5.76
N THR A 320 24.95 17.60 -4.81
CA THR A 320 24.92 18.49 -3.63
C THR A 320 24.93 17.71 -2.32
N PRO A 321 25.70 18.16 -1.31
CA PRO A 321 26.49 19.40 -1.26
C PRO A 321 27.81 19.35 -2.07
N VAL A 322 28.31 20.53 -2.46
CA VAL A 322 29.59 20.69 -3.18
C VAL A 322 30.73 20.10 -2.34
N GLY A 323 31.49 19.15 -2.90
CA GLY A 323 32.60 18.45 -2.22
C GLY A 323 32.28 17.02 -1.73
N ALA A 324 31.04 16.56 -1.88
CA ALA A 324 30.55 15.25 -1.47
C ALA A 324 29.93 14.48 -2.66
N SER A 325 30.71 14.21 -3.71
CA SER A 325 30.19 13.48 -4.87
C SER A 325 29.89 12.03 -4.50
N ALA A 326 28.61 11.65 -4.49
CA ALA A 326 28.18 10.26 -4.30
C ALA A 326 28.72 9.34 -5.42
N ASP A 327 28.99 9.86 -6.62
CA ASP A 327 29.66 9.06 -7.65
C ASP A 327 31.12 8.77 -7.30
N GLU A 328 31.86 9.76 -6.78
CA GLU A 328 33.21 9.52 -6.27
C GLU A 328 33.18 8.56 -5.07
N GLY A 329 32.15 8.65 -4.22
CA GLY A 329 31.88 7.71 -3.14
C GLY A 329 31.67 6.29 -3.64
N ARG A 330 30.88 6.11 -4.71
CA ARG A 330 30.67 4.82 -5.39
C ARG A 330 31.98 4.27 -5.96
N VAL A 331 32.79 5.11 -6.60
CA VAL A 331 34.11 4.71 -7.11
C VAL A 331 35.02 4.25 -5.96
N PHE A 332 35.07 5.01 -4.86
CA PHE A 332 35.82 4.59 -3.67
C PHE A 332 35.32 3.25 -3.14
N PHE A 333 34.01 3.12 -2.95
CA PHE A 333 33.36 1.94 -2.39
C PHE A 333 33.67 0.65 -3.18
N THR A 334 33.75 0.77 -4.51
CA THR A 334 33.92 -0.37 -5.42
C THR A 334 35.37 -0.66 -5.80
N SER A 335 36.25 0.34 -5.72
CA SER A 335 37.57 0.27 -6.38
C SER A 335 38.75 0.74 -5.51
N THR A 336 38.50 1.35 -4.34
CA THR A 336 39.57 1.87 -3.47
C THR A 336 39.64 1.09 -2.15
N PRO A 337 40.77 0.45 -1.84
CA PRO A 337 40.94 -0.23 -0.56
C PRO A 337 40.87 0.73 0.63
N PHE A 338 40.08 0.38 1.65
CA PHE A 338 39.96 1.19 2.87
C PHE A 338 40.92 0.72 3.97
N ASN A 339 41.20 -0.58 4.07
CA ASN A 339 42.10 -1.18 5.05
C ASN A 339 42.66 -2.51 4.54
N ALA A 340 43.98 -2.71 4.61
CA ALA A 340 44.66 -3.97 4.27
C ALA A 340 44.25 -4.62 2.92
N GLY A 341 43.95 -3.79 1.90
CA GLY A 341 43.53 -4.28 0.58
C GLY A 341 42.03 -4.59 0.43
N LEU A 342 41.23 -4.47 1.50
CA LEU A 342 39.78 -4.70 1.47
C LEU A 342 39.03 -3.53 0.83
N LEU A 343 38.06 -3.87 -0.03
CA LEU A 343 37.09 -2.95 -0.62
C LEU A 343 35.76 -3.04 0.14
N CYS A 344 35.01 -1.94 0.21
CA CYS A 344 33.68 -1.95 0.83
C CYS A 344 32.75 -2.99 0.15
N VAL A 345 32.83 -3.07 -1.18
CA VAL A 345 32.04 -3.99 -2.01
C VAL A 345 32.34 -5.47 -1.77
N ASN A 346 33.45 -5.83 -1.12
CA ASN A 346 33.74 -7.23 -0.79
C ASN A 346 32.72 -7.81 0.21
N CYS A 347 32.18 -6.96 1.09
CA CYS A 347 31.12 -7.33 2.04
C CYS A 347 29.77 -6.78 1.59
N HIS A 348 29.75 -5.50 1.18
CA HIS A 348 28.52 -4.81 0.80
C HIS A 348 28.36 -4.78 -0.73
N SER A 349 27.90 -5.87 -1.34
CA SER A 349 27.71 -5.95 -2.79
C SER A 349 26.68 -4.94 -3.31
N LEU A 350 26.88 -4.44 -4.54
CA LEU A 350 25.91 -3.57 -5.20
C LEU A 350 24.56 -4.28 -5.39
N GLY A 351 23.48 -3.51 -5.57
CA GLY A 351 22.10 -4.01 -5.66
C GLY A 351 21.40 -3.99 -4.30
N THR A 352 21.77 -4.88 -3.38
CA THR A 352 21.16 -4.96 -2.04
C THR A 352 22.01 -4.31 -0.95
N GLY A 353 23.31 -4.10 -1.18
CA GLY A 353 24.23 -3.60 -0.17
C GLY A 353 24.75 -4.67 0.78
N THR A 354 24.51 -5.95 0.51
CA THR A 354 24.99 -7.07 1.35
C THR A 354 25.26 -8.32 0.55
N ASN A 355 26.33 -9.03 0.90
CA ASN A 355 26.63 -10.38 0.44
C ASN A 355 26.07 -11.48 1.38
N ASN A 356 25.26 -11.10 2.37
CA ASN A 356 24.63 -11.94 3.38
C ASN A 356 25.58 -12.75 4.30
N THR A 357 26.89 -12.48 4.26
CA THR A 357 27.88 -13.24 5.05
C THR A 357 27.82 -12.84 6.53
N VAL A 358 27.96 -13.83 7.42
CA VAL A 358 28.18 -13.60 8.86
C VAL A 358 29.68 -13.48 9.11
N ILE A 359 30.11 -12.32 9.60
CA ILE A 359 31.51 -12.03 9.90
C ILE A 359 31.76 -12.25 11.40
N PRO A 360 32.81 -12.99 11.79
CA PRO A 360 33.19 -13.18 13.18
C PRO A 360 33.43 -11.86 13.92
N GLY A 361 32.95 -11.78 15.17
CA GLY A 361 33.13 -10.59 16.02
C GLY A 361 34.59 -10.15 16.15
N LEU A 362 35.53 -11.10 16.23
CA LEU A 362 36.97 -10.81 16.27
C LEU A 362 37.46 -10.00 15.06
N ILE A 363 36.92 -10.27 13.86
CA ILE A 363 37.28 -9.54 12.64
C ILE A 363 36.61 -8.16 12.62
N LEU A 364 35.37 -8.09 13.09
CA LEU A 364 34.61 -6.83 13.21
C LEU A 364 35.12 -5.94 14.36
N GLN A 365 35.91 -6.50 15.29
CA GLN A 365 36.23 -5.90 16.59
C GLN A 365 34.97 -5.66 17.45
N GLU A 366 33.99 -6.55 17.31
CA GLU A 366 32.71 -6.55 18.02
C GLU A 366 32.62 -7.70 19.02
N PRO A 367 31.78 -7.60 20.08
CA PRO A 367 31.61 -8.66 21.07
C PRO A 367 31.08 -9.99 20.52
N GLN A 368 30.44 -9.97 19.35
CA GLN A 368 29.84 -11.15 18.72
C GLN A 368 29.83 -11.03 17.19
N SER A 369 29.54 -12.14 16.52
CA SER A 369 29.44 -12.18 15.06
C SER A 369 28.17 -11.49 14.56
N PHE A 370 28.29 -10.80 13.43
CA PHE A 370 27.18 -10.12 12.78
C PHE A 370 27.14 -10.43 11.29
N LYS A 371 25.91 -10.53 10.77
CA LYS A 371 25.65 -10.54 9.35
C LYS A 371 25.92 -9.16 8.78
N VAL A 372 26.56 -9.10 7.61
CA VAL A 372 26.65 -7.87 6.83
C VAL A 372 25.24 -7.35 6.51
N PRO A 373 24.81 -6.19 7.04
CA PRO A 373 23.47 -5.68 6.79
C PRO A 373 23.34 -5.10 5.37
N GLN A 374 22.14 -5.13 4.82
CA GLN A 374 21.84 -4.38 3.60
C GLN A 374 21.99 -2.88 3.83
N LEU A 375 22.37 -2.14 2.79
CA LEU A 375 22.55 -0.67 2.86
C LEU A 375 21.31 0.09 2.37
N ARG A 376 20.35 -0.61 1.76
CA ARG A 376 19.07 -0.04 1.32
C ARG A 376 18.33 0.51 2.54
N ASN A 377 17.97 1.79 2.51
CA ASN A 377 17.28 2.58 3.56
C ASN A 377 18.12 3.23 4.66
N LEU A 378 19.46 3.13 4.67
CA LEU A 378 20.26 3.76 5.73
C LEU A 378 20.06 5.28 5.84
N TYR A 379 19.66 5.94 4.76
CA TYR A 379 19.26 7.35 4.75
C TYR A 379 18.08 7.68 5.68
N LYS A 380 17.27 6.68 6.08
CA LYS A 380 16.18 6.84 7.04
C LYS A 380 16.64 6.73 8.50
N ARG A 381 17.89 6.31 8.74
CA ARG A 381 18.48 6.10 10.06
C ARG A 381 19.48 7.19 10.46
N ASP A 382 19.57 8.25 9.67
CA ASP A 382 20.31 9.45 10.04
C ASP A 382 19.48 10.29 11.05
N GLY A 383 20.15 10.94 12.00
CA GLY A 383 19.53 11.98 12.83
C GLY A 383 19.59 11.79 14.35
N ARG A 384 20.16 10.68 14.86
CA ARG A 384 20.65 10.66 16.24
C ARG A 384 21.84 11.62 16.27
N ARG A 385 21.78 12.68 17.07
CA ARG A 385 23.03 13.36 17.46
C ARG A 385 23.05 13.59 18.95
N ASN A 386 24.16 13.23 19.59
CA ASN A 386 24.42 13.45 21.02
C ASN A 386 24.67 14.94 21.38
N VAL A 387 23.89 15.85 20.79
CA VAL A 387 23.87 17.29 21.10
C VAL A 387 22.44 17.77 21.33
N SER A 388 22.24 18.91 21.97
CA SER A 388 20.89 19.49 22.15
C SER A 388 20.30 19.94 20.80
N GLY A 389 19.03 19.64 20.51
CA GLY A 389 18.37 20.08 19.27
C GLY A 389 17.22 19.18 18.80
N GLN A 390 16.63 19.52 17.66
CA GLN A 390 15.56 18.72 17.02
C GLN A 390 16.12 17.36 16.58
N ARG A 391 15.39 16.29 16.92
CA ARG A 391 15.69 14.92 16.53
C ARG A 391 14.47 14.31 15.88
N THR A 392 14.67 13.68 14.73
CA THR A 392 13.64 12.96 13.99
C THR A 392 13.81 11.44 14.09
N ALA A 393 14.92 10.98 14.69
CA ALA A 393 15.22 9.57 14.92
C ALA A 393 15.84 9.39 16.33
N GLY A 394 15.45 8.32 17.04
CA GLY A 394 15.94 8.00 18.39
C GLY A 394 17.24 7.19 18.41
N PHE A 395 17.45 6.33 17.42
CA PHE A 395 18.60 5.44 17.29
C PHE A 395 19.23 5.61 15.90
N GLY A 396 20.56 5.62 15.84
CA GLY A 396 21.31 5.93 14.62
C GLY A 396 21.74 4.67 13.86
N GLN A 397 22.98 4.65 13.37
CA GLN A 397 23.63 3.55 12.64
C GLN A 397 24.16 2.45 13.59
N LEU A 398 24.66 1.36 13.02
CA LEU A 398 25.07 0.11 13.70
C LEU A 398 23.89 -0.71 14.25
N HIS A 399 24.17 -1.93 14.72
CA HIS A 399 23.16 -2.85 15.22
C HIS A 399 22.48 -2.30 16.49
N ASP A 400 23.19 -1.68 17.41
CA ASP A 400 22.67 -1.13 18.65
C ASP A 400 22.18 0.33 18.52
N GLY A 401 22.39 0.93 17.34
CA GLY A 401 21.99 2.30 17.04
C GLY A 401 22.92 3.36 17.63
N SER A 402 24.15 3.00 18.02
CA SER A 402 25.10 3.88 18.74
C SER A 402 25.65 5.04 17.93
N ASP A 403 25.87 4.84 16.63
CA ASP A 403 26.53 5.81 15.77
C ASP A 403 25.51 6.79 15.19
N ASP A 404 25.84 8.07 15.16
CA ASP A 404 24.88 9.13 14.81
C ASP A 404 24.49 9.09 13.31
N ASP A 405 25.48 8.89 12.44
CA ASP A 405 25.35 8.80 10.98
C ASP A 405 26.43 7.89 10.36
N VAL A 406 26.44 7.78 9.02
CA VAL A 406 27.42 6.94 8.31
C VAL A 406 28.84 7.50 8.43
N PHE A 407 29.01 8.82 8.56
CA PHE A 407 30.33 9.44 8.72
C PHE A 407 30.96 9.07 10.06
N ASP A 408 30.17 9.07 11.14
CA ASP A 408 30.60 8.68 12.48
C ASP A 408 30.87 7.18 12.57
N LEU A 409 30.00 6.33 11.99
CA LEU A 409 30.25 4.89 11.85
C LEU A 409 31.62 4.61 11.21
N LEU A 410 31.93 5.31 10.11
CA LEU A 410 33.20 5.14 9.39
C LEU A 410 34.43 5.58 10.19
N SER A 411 34.26 6.18 11.38
CA SER A 411 35.35 6.56 12.30
C SER A 411 35.80 5.42 13.20
N ALA A 412 35.12 4.27 13.19
CA ALA A 412 35.51 3.09 13.96
C ALA A 412 36.91 2.56 13.54
N ALA A 413 37.64 2.00 14.50
CA ALA A 413 39.03 1.55 14.31
C ALA A 413 39.19 0.47 13.23
N VAL A 414 38.15 -0.35 13.01
CA VAL A 414 38.13 -1.40 11.98
C VAL A 414 38.35 -0.84 10.55
N PHE A 415 37.99 0.42 10.31
CA PHE A 415 38.18 1.11 9.03
C PHE A 415 39.61 1.60 8.80
N GLY A 416 40.53 1.45 9.75
CA GLY A 416 41.96 1.73 9.57
C GLY A 416 42.22 3.17 9.11
N PRO A 417 43.03 3.41 8.06
CA PRO A 417 43.31 4.75 7.54
C PRO A 417 42.08 5.55 7.09
N LEU A 418 40.96 4.89 6.74
CA LEU A 418 39.72 5.59 6.38
C LEU A 418 39.11 6.35 7.58
N SER A 419 39.32 5.85 8.80
CA SER A 419 38.67 6.39 10.01
C SER A 419 38.94 7.87 10.27
N THR A 420 40.12 8.36 9.87
CA THR A 420 40.54 9.76 10.02
C THR A 420 40.46 10.56 8.73
N ASN A 421 40.04 9.95 7.60
CA ASN A 421 39.96 10.61 6.31
C ASN A 421 38.58 11.21 6.05
N SER A 422 38.35 12.43 6.55
CA SER A 422 37.06 13.13 6.44
C SER A 422 36.55 13.23 5.00
N THR A 423 37.43 13.50 4.03
CA THR A 423 37.04 13.63 2.61
C THR A 423 36.43 12.35 2.06
N ASN A 424 37.06 11.20 2.29
CA ASN A 424 36.54 9.92 1.79
C ASN A 424 35.31 9.47 2.57
N LYS A 425 35.24 9.73 3.89
CA LYS A 425 34.04 9.45 4.68
C LYS A 425 32.83 10.25 4.19
N THR A 426 32.98 11.54 3.90
CA THR A 426 31.91 12.38 3.34
C THR A 426 31.42 11.86 1.98
N LYS A 427 32.34 11.45 1.09
CA LYS A 427 31.98 10.86 -0.20
C LYS A 427 31.23 9.54 -0.05
N LEU A 428 31.69 8.67 0.86
CA LEU A 428 31.04 7.40 1.14
C LEU A 428 29.66 7.56 1.75
N MET A 429 29.50 8.47 2.72
CA MET A 429 28.21 8.81 3.30
C MET A 429 27.23 9.25 2.20
N ALA A 430 27.62 10.18 1.33
CA ALA A 430 26.76 10.63 0.23
C ALA A 430 26.35 9.48 -0.72
N PHE A 431 27.25 8.52 -0.98
CA PHE A 431 26.92 7.33 -1.77
C PHE A 431 25.97 6.38 -1.04
N VAL A 432 26.25 6.05 0.22
CA VAL A 432 25.44 5.12 1.04
C VAL A 432 24.04 5.68 1.29
N GLU A 433 23.91 6.98 1.52
CA GLU A 433 22.61 7.65 1.64
C GLU A 433 21.85 7.67 0.31
N SER A 434 22.54 7.58 -0.81
CA SER A 434 21.98 7.48 -2.17
C SER A 434 21.93 6.05 -2.69
N PHE A 435 22.14 5.05 -1.82
CA PHE A 435 22.20 3.65 -2.22
C PHE A 435 20.88 3.24 -2.87
N ASP A 436 20.98 2.52 -3.98
CA ASP A 436 19.84 2.13 -4.78
C ASP A 436 18.91 1.19 -4.00
N THR A 437 17.63 1.55 -3.90
CA THR A 437 16.63 0.73 -3.21
C THR A 437 15.99 -0.33 -4.11
N GLY A 438 16.33 -0.35 -5.41
CA GLY A 438 15.71 -1.17 -6.44
C GLY A 438 14.66 -0.37 -7.22
N MET A 439 13.80 0.36 -6.51
CA MET A 439 12.74 1.18 -7.08
C MET A 439 13.27 2.49 -7.70
N ALA A 440 12.96 2.75 -8.97
CA ALA A 440 13.43 3.96 -9.65
C ALA A 440 12.84 5.24 -9.04
N PRO A 441 13.61 6.33 -8.90
CA PRO A 441 13.11 7.63 -8.42
C PRO A 441 12.09 8.32 -9.34
N ALA A 442 11.89 7.81 -10.56
CA ALA A 442 10.78 8.21 -11.43
C ALA A 442 9.43 7.60 -10.99
N VAL A 443 9.43 6.51 -10.23
CA VAL A 443 8.19 5.91 -9.70
C VAL A 443 7.57 6.85 -8.67
N GLY A 444 6.27 7.11 -8.81
CA GLY A 444 5.54 8.09 -7.99
C GLY A 444 5.72 9.54 -8.44
N PHE A 445 6.58 9.81 -9.44
CA PHE A 445 6.67 11.14 -10.04
C PHE A 445 5.57 11.32 -11.08
N SER A 446 4.83 12.42 -10.98
CA SER A 446 3.73 12.73 -11.89
C SER A 446 3.79 14.15 -12.46
N ARG A 447 3.23 14.31 -13.67
CA ARG A 447 3.03 15.61 -14.32
C ARG A 447 1.69 15.66 -15.04
N THR A 448 0.87 16.65 -14.71
CA THR A 448 -0.41 16.92 -15.40
C THR A 448 -0.20 17.85 -16.59
N PHE A 449 -0.83 17.49 -17.70
CA PHE A 449 -0.87 18.24 -18.95
C PHE A 449 -2.30 18.66 -19.28
N ASP A 450 -2.44 19.90 -19.74
CA ASP A 450 -3.69 20.49 -20.25
C ASP A 450 -3.38 21.59 -21.28
N ALA A 451 -4.43 22.25 -21.78
CA ALA A 451 -4.33 23.34 -22.75
C ALA A 451 -3.42 24.52 -22.32
N THR A 452 -3.23 24.72 -21.01
CA THR A 452 -2.46 25.86 -20.48
C THR A 452 -0.97 25.60 -20.40
N ASN A 453 -0.56 24.33 -20.29
CA ASN A 453 0.82 23.99 -19.95
C ASN A 453 1.50 23.00 -20.92
N TYR A 454 0.81 22.50 -21.94
CA TYR A 454 1.37 21.49 -22.85
C TYR A 454 2.64 21.94 -23.60
N GLN A 455 2.81 23.25 -23.80
CA GLN A 455 4.02 23.85 -24.40
C GLN A 455 5.08 24.29 -23.38
N ASN A 456 4.83 24.12 -22.08
CA ASN A 456 5.77 24.51 -21.04
C ASN A 456 7.02 23.61 -21.10
N SER A 457 8.20 24.21 -21.29
CA SER A 457 9.45 23.46 -21.44
C SER A 457 9.78 22.56 -20.23
N GLY A 458 9.44 22.98 -19.01
CA GLY A 458 9.59 22.18 -17.81
C GLY A 458 8.65 20.97 -17.78
N ALA A 459 7.37 21.17 -18.14
CA ALA A 459 6.41 20.08 -18.26
C ALA A 459 6.86 19.04 -19.31
N ILE A 460 7.26 19.53 -20.49
CA ILE A 460 7.77 18.68 -21.58
C ILE A 460 8.99 17.88 -21.12
N ALA A 461 9.94 18.51 -20.41
CA ALA A 461 11.10 17.83 -19.85
C ALA A 461 10.71 16.76 -18.82
N ASP A 462 9.75 17.04 -17.94
CA ASP A 462 9.24 16.08 -16.95
C ASP A 462 8.60 14.85 -17.62
N ARG A 463 7.79 15.03 -18.67
CA ARG A 463 7.20 13.91 -19.44
C ARG A 463 8.26 13.13 -20.22
N ALA A 464 9.21 13.83 -20.86
CA ALA A 464 10.30 13.20 -21.59
C ALA A 464 11.18 12.37 -20.66
N LEU A 465 11.43 12.84 -19.43
CA LEU A 465 12.12 12.09 -18.39
C LEU A 465 11.40 10.79 -18.04
N LEU A 466 10.10 10.85 -17.76
CA LEU A 466 9.29 9.65 -17.48
C LEU A 466 9.41 8.63 -18.64
N MET A 467 9.20 9.08 -19.87
CA MET A 467 9.30 8.23 -21.06
C MET A 467 10.72 7.65 -21.26
N ALA A 468 11.77 8.42 -20.97
CA ALA A 468 13.15 7.95 -21.04
C ALA A 468 13.45 6.87 -19.99
N GLN A 469 12.95 7.03 -18.76
CA GLN A 469 13.10 6.03 -17.71
C GLN A 469 12.32 4.74 -18.04
N ALA A 470 11.14 4.86 -18.66
CA ALA A 470 10.45 3.69 -19.21
C ALA A 470 11.27 2.99 -20.29
N GLN A 471 11.83 3.72 -21.25
CA GLN A 471 12.67 3.13 -22.29
C GLN A 471 13.93 2.45 -21.75
N ALA A 472 14.44 2.90 -20.60
CA ALA A 472 15.56 2.29 -19.89
C ALA A 472 15.17 1.12 -18.96
N PHE A 473 13.93 0.63 -19.03
CA PHE A 473 13.39 -0.43 -18.17
C PHE A 473 13.50 -0.12 -16.66
N GLN A 474 13.37 1.16 -16.29
CA GLN A 474 13.44 1.59 -14.89
C GLN A 474 12.06 1.70 -14.23
N CYS A 475 11.02 1.94 -15.02
CA CYS A 475 9.63 2.02 -14.61
C CYS A 475 8.72 1.71 -15.80
N ASP A 476 7.41 1.55 -15.56
CA ASP A 476 6.42 1.80 -16.61
C ASP A 476 5.89 3.23 -16.46
N VAL A 477 5.21 3.75 -17.49
CA VAL A 477 4.55 5.06 -17.44
C VAL A 477 3.11 4.90 -17.88
N VAL A 478 2.22 5.50 -17.10
CA VAL A 478 0.79 5.58 -17.40
C VAL A 478 0.37 7.03 -17.53
N ALA A 479 -0.78 7.27 -18.16
CA ALA A 479 -1.45 8.55 -18.11
C ALA A 479 -2.92 8.33 -17.78
N VAL A 480 -3.48 9.10 -16.86
CA VAL A 480 -4.88 9.00 -16.46
C VAL A 480 -5.48 10.39 -16.41
N GLY A 481 -6.71 10.54 -16.90
CA GLY A 481 -7.46 11.79 -16.86
C GLY A 481 -8.55 11.79 -17.91
N GLU A 482 -8.85 12.93 -18.49
CA GLU A 482 -9.95 13.09 -19.44
C GLU A 482 -9.42 13.21 -20.87
N ILE A 483 -10.08 12.54 -21.81
CA ILE A 483 -9.95 12.73 -23.26
C ILE A 483 -11.36 12.72 -23.87
N ASP A 484 -11.71 13.75 -24.63
CA ASP A 484 -13.01 13.94 -25.29
C ASP A 484 -14.21 13.83 -24.32
N GLY A 485 -14.08 14.39 -23.11
CA GLY A 485 -15.14 14.35 -22.09
C GLY A 485 -15.28 13.02 -21.34
N ARG A 486 -14.42 12.03 -21.61
CA ARG A 486 -14.42 10.71 -20.96
C ARG A 486 -13.17 10.52 -20.11
N GLU A 487 -13.31 9.97 -18.90
CA GLU A 487 -12.15 9.47 -18.14
C GLU A 487 -11.51 8.29 -18.88
N GLN A 488 -10.21 8.37 -19.11
CA GLN A 488 -9.44 7.34 -19.79
C GLN A 488 -8.12 7.05 -19.11
N GLY A 489 -7.79 5.76 -19.09
CA GLY A 489 -6.48 5.25 -18.78
C GLY A 489 -5.62 5.03 -20.03
N LEU A 490 -4.31 5.28 -19.93
CA LEU A 490 -3.33 4.99 -20.96
C LEU A 490 -2.06 4.36 -20.36
N VAL A 491 -1.42 3.48 -21.11
CA VAL A 491 -0.10 2.91 -20.79
C VAL A 491 0.88 3.11 -21.93
N TYR A 492 2.09 3.56 -21.61
CA TYR A 492 3.15 3.78 -22.59
C TYR A 492 3.75 2.45 -23.07
N ASN A 493 3.64 2.20 -24.38
CA ASN A 493 4.25 1.06 -25.04
C ASN A 493 5.66 1.42 -25.53
N ARG A 494 6.65 0.80 -24.90
CA ARG A 494 8.08 1.02 -25.16
C ARG A 494 8.48 0.64 -26.59
N SER A 495 7.85 -0.38 -27.17
CA SER A 495 8.22 -0.96 -28.47
C SER A 495 7.92 -0.05 -29.65
N ASN A 496 6.75 0.58 -29.64
CA ASN A 496 6.28 1.45 -30.72
C ASN A 496 6.26 2.95 -30.32
N GLN A 497 6.58 3.27 -29.05
CA GLN A 497 6.57 4.62 -28.49
C GLN A 497 5.20 5.30 -28.55
N GLN A 498 4.13 4.51 -28.45
CA GLN A 498 2.74 4.97 -28.44
C GLN A 498 2.08 4.69 -27.07
N TRP A 499 0.90 5.25 -26.87
CA TRP A 499 0.07 5.08 -25.69
C TRP A 499 -1.11 4.18 -26.03
N ARG A 500 -1.14 3.00 -25.40
CA ARG A 500 -2.28 2.10 -25.50
C ARG A 500 -3.39 2.60 -24.59
N ARG A 501 -4.60 2.64 -25.10
CA ARG A 501 -5.79 3.15 -24.40
C ARG A 501 -6.55 2.04 -23.69
N ASP A 502 -7.38 2.45 -22.76
CA ASP A 502 -8.24 1.61 -21.90
C ASP A 502 -9.46 1.01 -22.61
N ARG A 503 -9.60 1.15 -23.93
CA ARG A 503 -10.58 0.41 -24.74
C ARG A 503 -9.91 -0.33 -25.87
N LEU A 504 -10.38 -1.54 -26.16
CA LEU A 504 -9.87 -2.33 -27.30
C LEU A 504 -10.19 -1.67 -28.65
N ALA A 505 -11.33 -1.00 -28.77
CA ALA A 505 -11.74 -0.31 -29.99
C ALA A 505 -10.95 0.98 -30.28
N ASP A 506 -10.35 1.58 -29.25
CA ASP A 506 -9.59 2.82 -29.38
C ASP A 506 -8.16 2.51 -29.87
N ALA A 507 -7.75 3.15 -30.97
CA ALA A 507 -6.40 3.02 -31.49
C ALA A 507 -5.35 3.63 -30.54
N ASP A 508 -4.15 3.05 -30.52
CA ASP A 508 -2.98 3.61 -29.83
C ASP A 508 -2.69 5.03 -30.33
N VAL A 509 -2.34 5.94 -29.42
CA VAL A 509 -2.09 7.36 -29.72
C VAL A 509 -0.63 7.73 -29.52
N THR A 510 -0.11 8.63 -30.36
CA THR A 510 1.25 9.16 -30.19
C THR A 510 1.26 10.31 -29.19
N THR A 511 2.42 10.60 -28.60
CA THR A 511 2.58 11.80 -27.74
C THR A 511 2.25 13.10 -28.49
N ALA A 512 2.56 13.18 -29.79
CA ALA A 512 2.21 14.35 -30.60
C ALA A 512 0.69 14.48 -30.82
N ALA A 513 -0.03 13.36 -30.95
CA ALA A 513 -1.49 13.37 -31.00
C ALA A 513 -2.11 13.81 -29.67
N LEU A 514 -1.55 13.39 -28.53
CA LEU A 514 -1.94 13.90 -27.22
C LEU A 514 -1.70 15.41 -27.09
N ASP A 515 -0.56 15.91 -27.58
CA ASP A 515 -0.29 17.35 -27.60
C ASP A 515 -1.31 18.14 -28.44
N ALA A 516 -1.79 17.57 -29.55
CA ALA A 516 -2.85 18.16 -30.34
C ALA A 516 -4.20 18.19 -29.60
N LEU A 517 -4.52 17.16 -28.80
CA LEU A 517 -5.72 17.13 -27.97
C LEU A 517 -5.64 18.17 -26.85
N PHE A 518 -4.49 18.30 -26.18
CA PHE A 518 -4.27 19.36 -25.18
C PHE A 518 -4.43 20.75 -25.82
N ALA A 519 -3.88 20.97 -27.02
CA ALA A 519 -3.99 22.24 -27.72
C ALA A 519 -5.43 22.64 -28.06
N GLN A 520 -6.30 21.66 -28.32
CA GLN A 520 -7.72 21.86 -28.59
C GLN A 520 -8.56 22.03 -27.30
N GLY A 521 -8.01 21.65 -26.14
CA GLY A 521 -8.73 21.64 -24.87
C GLY A 521 -9.52 20.37 -24.62
N ASP A 522 -9.37 19.36 -25.47
CA ASP A 522 -10.13 18.10 -25.42
C ASP A 522 -9.48 17.04 -24.51
N ALA A 523 -8.34 17.36 -23.89
CA ALA A 523 -7.69 16.44 -22.96
C ALA A 523 -7.08 17.14 -21.74
N LYS A 524 -7.06 16.40 -20.63
CA LYS A 524 -6.33 16.73 -19.41
C LYS A 524 -5.83 15.43 -18.78
N LEU A 525 -4.53 15.17 -18.87
CA LEU A 525 -3.93 13.89 -18.45
C LEU A 525 -2.82 14.09 -17.43
N THR A 526 -2.79 13.22 -16.42
CA THR A 526 -1.68 13.11 -15.48
C THR A 526 -0.82 11.92 -15.84
N PHE A 527 0.40 12.19 -16.32
CA PHE A 527 1.42 11.18 -16.56
C PHE A 527 2.07 10.80 -15.25
N LEU A 528 2.26 9.51 -14.99
CA LEU A 528 2.80 8.98 -13.74
C LEU A 528 3.78 7.84 -14.03
N GLY A 529 4.97 7.90 -13.43
CA GLY A 529 5.87 6.75 -13.36
C GLY A 529 5.37 5.73 -12.35
N VAL A 530 5.26 4.47 -12.75
CA VAL A 530 4.78 3.36 -11.89
C VAL A 530 5.80 2.22 -11.86
N PRO A 531 5.76 1.33 -10.86
CA PRO A 531 6.70 0.20 -10.79
C PRO A 531 6.71 -0.60 -12.10
N LEU A 532 7.88 -1.07 -12.50
CA LEU A 532 8.06 -1.84 -13.74
C LEU A 532 7.19 -3.10 -13.72
N GLY A 533 6.44 -3.36 -14.79
CA GLY A 533 5.50 -4.47 -14.89
C GLY A 533 4.08 -4.13 -14.43
N HIS A 534 3.87 -2.99 -13.78
CA HIS A 534 2.55 -2.58 -13.29
C HIS A 534 1.84 -1.58 -14.22
N GLY A 535 2.44 -1.21 -15.36
CA GLY A 535 1.86 -0.23 -16.28
C GLY A 535 0.49 -0.62 -16.83
N THR A 536 0.29 -1.88 -17.22
CA THR A 536 -1.03 -2.35 -17.70
C THR A 536 -2.05 -2.25 -16.58
N ARG A 537 -1.73 -2.84 -15.43
CA ARG A 537 -2.65 -2.86 -14.29
C ARG A 537 -3.02 -1.46 -13.82
N ILE A 538 -2.08 -0.51 -13.75
CA ILE A 538 -2.40 0.84 -13.24
C ILE A 538 -3.02 1.71 -14.34
N GLY A 539 -2.67 1.45 -15.59
CA GLY A 539 -2.98 2.34 -16.69
C GLY A 539 -4.23 1.99 -17.48
N VAL A 540 -4.62 0.72 -17.62
CA VAL A 540 -5.72 0.31 -18.51
C VAL A 540 -6.55 -0.89 -18.05
N ASP A 541 -6.21 -1.54 -16.93
CA ASP A 541 -6.85 -2.77 -16.44
C ASP A 541 -6.66 -2.83 -14.91
N ARG A 542 -7.43 -2.01 -14.20
CA ARG A 542 -7.18 -1.67 -12.80
C ARG A 542 -7.33 -2.85 -11.86
N ASP A 543 -8.29 -3.73 -12.15
CA ASP A 543 -8.60 -4.90 -11.33
C ASP A 543 -7.79 -6.15 -11.73
N GLY A 544 -7.18 -6.15 -12.92
CA GLY A 544 -6.30 -7.20 -13.40
C GLY A 544 -7.04 -8.44 -13.88
N ASP A 545 -8.32 -8.33 -14.24
CA ASP A 545 -9.13 -9.44 -14.75
C ASP A 545 -8.86 -9.75 -16.25
N GLY A 546 -8.11 -8.87 -16.92
CA GLY A 546 -7.73 -8.98 -18.33
C GLY A 546 -8.68 -8.26 -19.30
N ILE A 547 -9.76 -7.67 -18.79
CA ILE A 547 -10.64 -6.72 -19.48
C ILE A 547 -10.07 -5.31 -19.22
N ARG A 548 -10.15 -4.42 -20.21
CA ARG A 548 -9.66 -3.05 -20.00
C ARG A 548 -10.71 -2.22 -19.27
N ASP A 549 -10.28 -1.25 -18.46
CA ASP A 549 -11.14 -0.39 -17.65
C ASP A 549 -12.29 0.26 -18.46
N GLY A 550 -12.01 0.68 -19.69
CA GLY A 550 -12.99 1.31 -20.58
C GLY A 550 -13.98 0.34 -21.25
N ASP A 551 -13.71 -0.97 -21.13
CA ASP A 551 -14.51 -2.10 -21.61
C ASP A 551 -15.20 -2.86 -20.45
N GLU A 552 -14.89 -2.54 -19.17
CA GLU A 552 -15.53 -3.13 -17.99
C GLU A 552 -17.05 -2.85 -17.96
N GLY A 553 -17.85 -3.85 -17.54
CA GLY A 553 -19.32 -3.80 -17.56
C GLY A 553 -19.96 -4.37 -18.83
N LEU A 554 -19.18 -5.01 -19.69
CA LEU A 554 -19.62 -5.70 -20.91
C LEU A 554 -19.22 -7.19 -20.91
N GLU A 555 -20.18 -8.09 -20.67
CA GLU A 555 -20.00 -9.52 -20.97
C GLU A 555 -20.71 -9.86 -22.28
N THR A 556 -19.98 -10.17 -23.36
CA THR A 556 -20.61 -10.62 -24.61
C THR A 556 -20.95 -12.11 -24.54
N TYR A 557 -22.13 -12.50 -25.04
CA TYR A 557 -22.52 -13.90 -25.12
C TYR A 557 -23.39 -14.22 -26.35
N GLY A 558 -23.33 -15.48 -26.76
CA GLY A 558 -23.91 -15.99 -28.01
C GLY A 558 -23.26 -15.40 -29.27
N ALA A 559 -23.81 -15.75 -30.44
CA ALA A 559 -23.21 -15.41 -31.73
C ALA A 559 -24.14 -14.51 -32.56
N THR A 560 -23.55 -13.65 -33.37
CA THR A 560 -24.25 -12.87 -34.40
C THR A 560 -24.87 -13.82 -35.45
N THR A 561 -25.85 -13.31 -36.20
CA THR A 561 -26.38 -14.06 -37.36
C THR A 561 -25.26 -14.35 -38.37
N PRO A 562 -25.02 -15.63 -38.73
CA PRO A 562 -23.93 -15.99 -39.61
C PRO A 562 -24.00 -15.26 -40.95
N GLY A 563 -22.88 -14.64 -41.37
CA GLY A 563 -22.79 -13.88 -42.62
C GLY A 563 -23.12 -12.39 -42.48
N CYS A 564 -23.57 -11.93 -41.31
CA CYS A 564 -23.77 -10.53 -40.98
C CYS A 564 -22.63 -9.99 -40.10
N THR A 565 -22.29 -8.70 -40.24
CA THR A 565 -21.18 -8.05 -39.52
C THR A 565 -21.65 -7.03 -38.48
N HIS A 566 -22.84 -7.22 -37.90
CA HIS A 566 -23.40 -6.30 -36.92
C HIS A 566 -22.77 -6.48 -35.54
N GLU A 567 -22.46 -5.38 -34.86
CA GLU A 567 -21.91 -5.39 -33.50
C GLU A 567 -22.80 -4.56 -32.57
N LEU A 568 -22.94 -5.00 -31.31
CA LEU A 568 -23.65 -4.30 -30.24
C LEU A 568 -22.70 -4.04 -29.08
N ARG A 569 -22.66 -2.80 -28.60
CA ARG A 569 -21.88 -2.35 -27.45
C ARG A 569 -22.66 -1.33 -26.62
N ILE A 570 -22.16 -0.98 -25.44
CA ILE A 570 -22.66 0.16 -24.65
C ILE A 570 -21.90 1.44 -24.99
N SER A 571 -22.54 2.61 -24.85
CA SER A 571 -21.92 3.92 -25.11
C SER A 571 -21.00 4.39 -23.98
N SER A 572 -21.28 3.98 -22.74
CA SER A 572 -20.55 4.37 -21.53
C SER A 572 -20.77 3.33 -20.41
N PRO A 573 -19.96 3.34 -19.33
CA PRO A 573 -20.10 2.38 -18.23
C PRO A 573 -21.50 2.45 -17.59
N ALA A 574 -22.07 1.29 -17.26
CA ALA A 574 -23.40 1.23 -16.66
C ALA A 574 -23.32 1.48 -15.16
N PHE A 575 -23.38 2.74 -14.70
CA PHE A 575 -23.52 3.06 -13.29
C PHE A 575 -24.66 4.06 -13.07
N ARG A 576 -25.22 4.08 -11.87
CA ARG A 576 -26.29 5.04 -11.50
C ARG A 576 -25.83 6.49 -11.63
N GLY A 577 -26.70 7.35 -12.13
CA GLY A 577 -26.41 8.76 -12.43
C GLY A 577 -25.75 9.01 -13.77
N ASN A 578 -25.54 7.97 -14.59
CA ASN A 578 -24.98 8.12 -15.92
C ASN A 578 -26.07 8.37 -16.97
N ASP A 579 -26.31 9.65 -17.23
CA ASP A 579 -27.25 10.12 -18.26
C ASP A 579 -26.73 9.89 -19.71
N LEU A 580 -25.48 9.43 -19.87
CA LEU A 580 -24.86 9.14 -21.16
C LEU A 580 -24.85 7.63 -21.49
N PHE A 581 -25.44 6.79 -20.62
CA PHE A 581 -25.57 5.36 -20.89
C PHE A 581 -26.52 5.09 -22.05
N GLY A 582 -26.26 4.01 -22.78
CA GLY A 582 -27.01 3.65 -23.97
C GLY A 582 -26.37 2.49 -24.72
N PHE A 583 -27.10 2.00 -25.72
CA PHE A 583 -26.66 0.92 -26.59
C PHE A 583 -26.35 1.47 -27.99
N VAL A 584 -25.22 1.06 -28.54
CA VAL A 584 -24.76 1.49 -29.86
C VAL A 584 -24.50 0.27 -30.71
N THR A 585 -24.95 0.34 -31.95
CA THR A 585 -24.71 -0.70 -32.95
C THR A 585 -24.03 -0.16 -34.18
N GLU A 586 -23.18 -0.98 -34.77
CA GLU A 586 -22.46 -0.65 -36.00
C GLU A 586 -22.60 -1.78 -37.03
N GLY A 587 -22.42 -1.42 -38.32
CA GLY A 587 -22.39 -2.38 -39.42
C GLY A 587 -23.77 -2.83 -39.92
N ALA A 588 -24.85 -2.14 -39.57
CA ALA A 588 -26.19 -2.39 -40.10
C ALA A 588 -26.37 -1.82 -41.52
N THR A 589 -27.29 -2.37 -42.31
CA THR A 589 -27.67 -1.75 -43.59
C THR A 589 -28.18 -0.31 -43.32
N PRO A 590 -27.61 0.73 -43.97
CA PRO A 590 -28.04 2.11 -43.75
C PRO A 590 -29.54 2.31 -43.98
N GLY A 591 -30.22 2.97 -43.03
CA GLY A 591 -31.67 3.19 -43.08
C GLY A 591 -32.54 1.98 -42.73
N SER A 592 -31.94 0.84 -42.34
CA SER A 592 -32.70 -0.33 -41.89
C SER A 592 -33.43 -0.06 -40.57
N ASN A 593 -34.64 -0.61 -40.44
CA ASN A 593 -35.35 -0.62 -39.17
C ASN A 593 -34.76 -1.68 -38.25
N ALA A 594 -34.69 -1.34 -36.97
CA ALA A 594 -34.12 -2.19 -35.94
C ALA A 594 -34.96 -2.14 -34.66
N ALA A 595 -34.70 -3.08 -33.76
CA ALA A 595 -35.20 -3.03 -32.41
C ALA A 595 -34.15 -3.56 -31.43
N LEU A 596 -33.94 -2.82 -30.34
CA LEU A 596 -33.16 -3.30 -29.21
C LEU A 596 -34.05 -4.18 -28.36
N PHE A 597 -33.63 -5.41 -28.16
CA PHE A 597 -34.24 -6.38 -27.27
C PHE A 597 -33.49 -6.36 -25.94
N LEU A 598 -34.19 -6.02 -24.86
CA LEU A 598 -33.68 -5.94 -23.50
C LEU A 598 -34.42 -6.92 -22.60
N GLY A 599 -33.71 -7.67 -21.78
CA GLY A 599 -34.31 -8.56 -20.80
C GLY A 599 -33.48 -8.65 -19.54
N PHE A 600 -34.00 -9.37 -18.56
CA PHE A 600 -33.42 -9.47 -17.21
C PHE A 600 -32.88 -10.87 -16.90
N GLY A 601 -32.70 -11.68 -17.95
CA GLY A 601 -32.06 -12.99 -17.90
C GLY A 601 -31.54 -13.39 -19.29
N PRO A 602 -30.54 -14.28 -19.36
CA PRO A 602 -30.08 -14.83 -20.62
C PRO A 602 -31.02 -15.95 -21.07
N ALA A 603 -31.32 -15.99 -22.37
CA ALA A 603 -31.97 -17.14 -23.00
C ALA A 603 -31.38 -17.38 -24.38
N SER A 604 -31.74 -18.47 -25.04
CA SER A 604 -31.45 -18.69 -26.45
C SER A 604 -32.70 -19.26 -27.08
N ILE A 605 -33.36 -18.44 -27.90
CA ILE A 605 -34.68 -18.74 -28.44
C ILE A 605 -34.62 -18.64 -29.95
N PRO A 606 -34.86 -19.74 -30.66
CA PRO A 606 -35.01 -19.70 -32.09
C PRO A 606 -36.23 -18.86 -32.48
N PHE A 607 -36.01 -17.84 -33.29
CA PHE A 607 -37.05 -16.95 -33.82
C PHE A 607 -36.76 -16.64 -35.27
N LEU A 608 -37.65 -17.04 -36.18
CA LEU A 608 -37.56 -16.74 -37.62
C LEU A 608 -36.15 -16.98 -38.24
N GLY A 609 -35.48 -18.07 -37.85
CA GLY A 609 -34.18 -18.46 -38.41
C GLY A 609 -32.95 -17.78 -37.78
N ILE A 610 -33.14 -16.97 -36.73
CA ILE A 610 -32.07 -16.45 -35.87
C ILE A 610 -32.27 -16.92 -34.44
N ASP A 611 -31.24 -16.80 -33.59
CA ASP A 611 -31.36 -17.00 -32.15
C ASP A 611 -31.46 -15.64 -31.44
N VAL A 612 -32.57 -15.44 -30.73
CA VAL A 612 -32.74 -14.33 -29.81
C VAL A 612 -32.17 -14.74 -28.46
N LEU A 613 -31.22 -13.96 -27.98
CA LEU A 613 -30.36 -14.33 -26.85
C LEU A 613 -30.82 -13.72 -25.52
N VAL A 614 -32.06 -13.25 -25.44
CA VAL A 614 -32.62 -12.50 -24.30
C VAL A 614 -33.85 -13.24 -23.76
N ASP A 615 -34.03 -13.28 -22.42
CA ASP A 615 -35.20 -13.92 -21.79
C ASP A 615 -36.52 -13.28 -22.27
N PRO A 616 -37.44 -14.08 -22.84
CA PRO A 616 -38.68 -13.61 -23.43
C PRO A 616 -39.72 -13.20 -22.39
N ASN A 617 -39.59 -13.66 -21.14
CA ASN A 617 -40.59 -13.43 -20.10
C ASN A 617 -40.52 -12.02 -19.50
N GLY A 618 -39.44 -11.29 -19.79
CA GLY A 618 -39.22 -9.90 -19.37
C GLY A 618 -38.75 -8.98 -20.50
N LEU A 619 -39.01 -9.36 -21.76
CA LEU A 619 -38.47 -8.69 -22.93
C LEU A 619 -39.10 -7.30 -23.16
N ILE A 620 -38.26 -6.27 -23.14
CA ILE A 620 -38.57 -4.91 -23.58
C ILE A 620 -37.99 -4.76 -24.99
N SER A 621 -38.82 -4.32 -25.95
CA SER A 621 -38.38 -4.02 -27.31
C SER A 621 -38.45 -2.53 -27.55
N VAL A 622 -37.31 -1.91 -27.88
CA VAL A 622 -37.23 -0.49 -28.19
C VAL A 622 -36.95 -0.30 -29.69
N PRO A 623 -37.88 0.26 -30.48
CA PRO A 623 -37.67 0.45 -31.91
C PRO A 623 -36.64 1.54 -32.18
N THR A 624 -35.81 1.32 -33.20
CA THR A 624 -34.82 2.28 -33.68
C THR A 624 -34.55 2.07 -35.18
N SER A 625 -33.64 2.83 -35.76
CA SER A 625 -33.22 2.69 -37.15
C SER A 625 -31.75 3.03 -37.32
N ALA A 626 -31.06 2.34 -38.21
CA ALA A 626 -29.69 2.65 -38.56
C ALA A 626 -29.63 3.96 -39.39
N ASP A 627 -28.67 4.82 -39.08
CA ASP A 627 -28.43 6.06 -39.81
C ASP A 627 -27.76 5.80 -41.18
N ALA A 628 -27.37 6.87 -41.88
CA ALA A 628 -26.71 6.79 -43.18
C ALA A 628 -25.33 6.09 -43.15
N ARG A 629 -24.74 5.89 -41.96
CA ARG A 629 -23.47 5.20 -41.74
C ARG A 629 -23.68 3.76 -41.25
N GLY A 630 -24.93 3.32 -41.12
CA GLY A 630 -25.23 1.99 -40.58
C GLY A 630 -25.13 1.91 -39.06
N VAL A 631 -25.23 3.05 -38.36
CA VAL A 631 -25.14 3.14 -36.89
C VAL A 631 -26.52 3.39 -36.30
N ALA A 632 -26.93 2.60 -35.31
CA ALA A 632 -28.11 2.90 -34.50
C ALA A 632 -27.69 3.10 -33.03
N THR A 633 -28.08 4.24 -32.46
CA THR A 633 -27.82 4.59 -31.06
C THR A 633 -29.12 4.69 -30.31
N LEU A 634 -29.19 4.01 -29.17
CA LEU A 634 -30.33 4.06 -28.26
C LEU A 634 -29.86 4.54 -26.89
N PRO A 635 -30.06 5.83 -26.55
CA PRO A 635 -29.75 6.32 -25.21
C PRO A 635 -30.69 5.68 -24.18
N MET A 636 -30.14 5.37 -23.02
CA MET A 636 -30.86 4.84 -21.87
C MET A 636 -30.29 5.50 -20.62
N GLU A 637 -30.88 6.62 -20.22
CA GLU A 637 -30.44 7.38 -19.05
C GLU A 637 -30.56 6.53 -17.79
N LEU A 638 -29.41 6.22 -17.18
CA LEU A 638 -29.36 5.52 -15.90
C LEU A 638 -29.32 6.59 -14.81
N GLY A 639 -30.47 7.14 -14.45
CA GLY A 639 -30.57 8.15 -13.39
C GLY A 639 -30.07 7.63 -12.03
N ASP A 640 -30.07 8.48 -11.01
CA ASP A 640 -29.55 8.18 -9.67
C ASP A 640 -30.42 7.21 -8.83
N ASP A 641 -31.33 6.44 -9.44
CA ASP A 641 -32.21 5.53 -8.71
C ASP A 641 -31.42 4.38 -8.09
N VAL A 642 -31.44 4.31 -6.76
CA VAL A 642 -30.73 3.30 -6.00
C VAL A 642 -31.15 1.87 -6.33
N GLY A 643 -32.37 1.67 -6.83
CA GLY A 643 -32.90 0.38 -7.24
C GLY A 643 -32.29 -0.19 -8.53
N LEU A 644 -31.52 0.62 -9.28
CA LEU A 644 -30.83 0.16 -10.49
C LEU A 644 -29.51 -0.58 -10.19
N ALA A 645 -28.92 -0.39 -9.01
CA ALA A 645 -27.66 -1.05 -8.67
C ALA A 645 -27.82 -2.58 -8.63
N GLY A 646 -26.94 -3.29 -9.31
CA GLY A 646 -26.92 -4.75 -9.46
C GLY A 646 -27.92 -5.28 -10.50
N VAL A 647 -28.74 -4.44 -11.14
CA VAL A 647 -29.66 -4.88 -12.19
C VAL A 647 -28.85 -5.46 -13.35
N GLN A 648 -29.20 -6.69 -13.72
CA GLN A 648 -28.61 -7.42 -14.85
C GLN A 648 -29.46 -7.13 -16.09
N LEU A 649 -28.85 -6.57 -17.12
CA LEU A 649 -29.48 -6.29 -18.40
C LEU A 649 -28.84 -7.15 -19.48
N PHE A 650 -29.69 -7.85 -20.22
CA PHE A 650 -29.30 -8.70 -21.34
C PHE A 650 -29.86 -8.06 -22.60
N ALA A 651 -28.97 -7.66 -23.52
CA ALA A 651 -29.31 -6.82 -24.65
C ALA A 651 -28.85 -7.44 -25.97
N GLN A 652 -29.70 -7.41 -26.98
CA GLN A 652 -29.38 -7.84 -28.35
C GLN A 652 -30.09 -6.93 -29.34
N MET A 653 -29.47 -6.58 -30.46
CA MET A 653 -30.12 -5.79 -31.50
C MET A 653 -30.57 -6.70 -32.64
N VAL A 654 -31.79 -6.50 -33.13
CA VAL A 654 -32.36 -7.20 -34.28
C VAL A 654 -32.70 -6.20 -35.38
N PHE A 655 -32.31 -6.51 -36.62
CA PHE A 655 -32.45 -5.67 -37.80
C PHE A 655 -33.28 -6.36 -38.88
N LEU A 656 -33.99 -5.56 -39.68
CA LEU A 656 -34.45 -5.98 -41.00
C LEU A 656 -33.29 -5.85 -41.99
N ASP A 657 -32.58 -6.95 -42.22
CA ASP A 657 -31.39 -6.99 -43.06
C ASP A 657 -31.38 -8.24 -43.95
N SER A 658 -31.07 -8.04 -45.24
CA SER A 658 -30.98 -9.09 -46.25
C SER A 658 -29.83 -10.08 -46.04
N CYS A 659 -28.84 -9.74 -45.21
CA CYS A 659 -27.76 -10.67 -44.86
C CYS A 659 -28.25 -11.86 -44.03
N GLY A 660 -29.37 -11.70 -43.32
CA GLY A 660 -29.92 -12.70 -42.42
C GLY A 660 -31.00 -13.58 -43.05
N SER A 661 -31.25 -14.73 -42.43
CA SER A 661 -32.32 -15.64 -42.86
C SER A 661 -33.69 -14.95 -42.72
N PHE A 662 -34.57 -15.15 -43.70
CA PHE A 662 -35.89 -14.50 -43.76
C PHE A 662 -35.86 -12.95 -43.76
N GLY A 663 -34.69 -12.34 -44.07
CA GLY A 663 -34.52 -10.88 -44.09
C GLY A 663 -34.39 -10.25 -42.70
N ILE A 664 -34.00 -11.04 -41.69
CA ILE A 664 -33.81 -10.60 -40.32
C ILE A 664 -32.42 -11.05 -39.85
N ALA A 665 -31.67 -10.14 -39.23
CA ALA A 665 -30.37 -10.41 -38.64
C ALA A 665 -30.31 -9.91 -37.20
N ALA A 666 -29.47 -10.54 -36.38
CA ALA A 666 -29.23 -10.16 -35.00
C ALA A 666 -27.73 -10.05 -34.68
N THR A 667 -27.39 -9.14 -33.78
CA THR A 667 -26.06 -9.02 -33.18
C THR A 667 -25.79 -10.19 -32.22
N GLY A 668 -24.56 -10.30 -31.71
CA GLY A 668 -24.32 -11.00 -30.44
C GLY A 668 -25.06 -10.27 -29.30
N ALA A 669 -25.22 -10.92 -28.16
CA ALA A 669 -25.81 -10.27 -27.00
C ALA A 669 -24.74 -9.74 -26.06
N VAL A 670 -25.11 -8.69 -25.34
CA VAL A 670 -24.31 -8.09 -24.27
C VAL A 670 -25.07 -8.21 -22.97
N HIS A 671 -24.36 -8.67 -21.96
CA HIS A 671 -24.78 -8.67 -20.58
C HIS A 671 -24.10 -7.48 -19.89
N VAL A 672 -24.92 -6.67 -19.24
CA VAL A 672 -24.54 -5.43 -18.57
C VAL A 672 -25.04 -5.51 -17.13
N THR A 673 -24.12 -5.37 -16.18
CA THR A 673 -24.48 -5.17 -14.78
C THR A 673 -24.43 -3.68 -14.49
N ILE A 674 -25.56 -3.10 -14.05
CA ILE A 674 -25.59 -1.70 -13.62
C ILE A 674 -24.94 -1.60 -12.23
N GLN A 675 -23.92 -0.76 -12.10
CA GLN A 675 -23.16 -0.51 -10.87
C GLN A 675 -23.81 0.55 -9.98
#